data_AF-A0A1V2QK31-F1
#
_entry.id   AF-A0A1V2QK31-F1
#
_cell.length_a   1.000
_cell.length_b   1.000
_cell.length_c   1.000
_cell.angle_alpha   90.00
_cell.angle_beta   90.00
_cell.angle_gamma   90.00
#
_symmetry.space_group_name_H-M   'P 1'
#
loop_
_entity.id
_entity.type
_entity.pdbx_description
1 polymer ?
#
loop_
_entity_poly.entity_id
_entity_poly.type
_entity_poly.pdbx_seq_one_letter_code
_entity_poly.pdbx_strand_id
1 'polypeptide(L)'
;MRIGVSGGAVFGVEDGPDRTGYVSQDTPVDGQLVTLPDGRAVKQVSLTELESVFTLHTVDGDGLDVADADPLAGYLAPPDSVVRQVREVARDERVAVWFPALPTEAAPEGDPNTASGALLASLGAAVAAAAPDGWSGVSIDCEALVSRMVVTVMVTMADGTVRHWSPPPVVSQWLHRLRMRDYHPGRGVWFRARFELTPNAPVVRDVDALSPLSFMTDAEDCADELRLLPRNADAVPRWLLDAAVRSQQAGRSAYAEEPLAPGRPETVPLFDGRDDTGLPTWYRPVLSQLERQAVLEYMRSARLVLSARGQTRDELAGVEDAVPMGFHTDGRFVWSSAAWYYLDKHGVPPALALVEHIRSVRHQLPKSVPGIALDRASALAMGRPWNESEVDNKANQALGPVEAAILTHRISPRFYSVFAERDDAWCLVRDGDQYRVQWSHDERTAVLFDDVRQAAVYLAGQLAANGPSLEYELGEEIPAWQSPLVVLSDDPPVESFAAVSTVMIQNVEVDRYGSQEGNLVYVAETPFEQRGLPPEYANRPYHRYRISGDPWRVVSVVAAEGGRGYVLPKPIEEYLRQGYLEEVVAQAGHPGLPPINDDMRAAAAQNPNGWVYCADPDVDPRFIEGIPLPVVLGGYKVGPDGQFTGETFVNEDYRPSPRLRGYPEPQTDFELVLGYVAAGWLPHHEIVPVSLEAPFLLETDGNGGLRIGVDGNGREFLAVYSSPGYVPPDAQAVMQTSGRELAPALSGLTVIVNPGGAFGIELPGEDIMQAAGVPQQA
;
A
#
# COMPACT_ATOMS: atom_id res chain seq x y z
N MET A 1 0.08 -23.42 32.72
CA MET A 1 -0.28 -23.68 31.29
C MET A 1 -1.62 -23.03 30.98
N ARG A 2 -1.84 -22.50 29.77
CA ARG A 2 -3.15 -21.95 29.36
C ARG A 2 -4.02 -23.06 28.76
N ILE A 3 -5.25 -23.13 29.21
CA ILE A 3 -6.24 -24.17 28.92
C ILE A 3 -7.45 -23.53 28.26
N GLY A 4 -7.92 -24.11 27.17
CA GLY A 4 -9.16 -23.80 26.49
C GLY A 4 -10.20 -24.89 26.71
N VAL A 5 -11.46 -24.49 26.82
CA VAL A 5 -12.61 -25.39 26.93
C VAL A 5 -13.62 -25.07 25.85
N SER A 6 -14.15 -26.09 25.19
CA SER A 6 -15.32 -26.00 24.33
C SER A 6 -16.18 -27.24 24.50
N GLY A 7 -17.36 -27.09 25.13
CA GLY A 7 -18.21 -28.22 25.50
C GLY A 7 -17.48 -29.24 26.39
N GLY A 8 -17.41 -30.50 25.97
CA GLY A 8 -16.67 -31.55 26.69
C GLY A 8 -15.16 -31.55 26.47
N ALA A 9 -14.66 -30.80 25.48
CA ALA A 9 -13.24 -30.81 25.10
C ALA A 9 -12.42 -29.84 25.95
N VAL A 10 -11.27 -30.31 26.44
CA VAL A 10 -10.29 -29.53 27.21
C VAL A 10 -8.93 -29.70 26.52
N PHE A 11 -8.23 -28.61 26.25
CA PHE A 11 -6.97 -28.64 25.49
C PHE A 11 -6.04 -27.48 25.86
N GLY A 12 -4.76 -27.64 25.57
CA GLY A 12 -3.77 -26.57 25.68
C GLY A 12 -3.95 -25.51 24.60
N VAL A 13 -3.72 -24.24 24.97
CA VAL A 13 -3.78 -23.10 24.06
C VAL A 13 -2.45 -22.34 24.12
N GLU A 14 -1.78 -22.21 22.98
CA GLU A 14 -0.63 -21.32 22.80
C GLU A 14 -1.11 -19.93 22.39
N ASP A 15 -0.37 -18.88 22.75
CA ASP A 15 -0.76 -17.50 22.44
C ASP A 15 -0.62 -17.19 20.95
N GLY A 16 -1.70 -16.67 20.37
CA GLY A 16 -1.74 -16.18 19.00
C GLY A 16 -1.86 -14.66 18.93
N PRO A 17 -1.72 -14.08 17.72
CA PRO A 17 -1.91 -12.65 17.50
C PRO A 17 -3.37 -12.25 17.68
N ASP A 18 -3.63 -10.97 17.91
CA ASP A 18 -4.98 -10.38 17.90
C ASP A 18 -6.01 -11.12 18.79
N ARG A 19 -5.60 -11.57 19.99
CA ARG A 19 -6.42 -12.38 20.93
C ARG A 19 -6.93 -13.71 20.37
N THR A 20 -6.23 -14.27 19.39
CA THR A 20 -6.43 -15.65 19.00
C THR A 20 -5.55 -16.58 19.83
N GLY A 21 -5.88 -17.87 19.82
CA GLY A 21 -5.02 -18.92 20.36
C GLY A 21 -4.66 -19.92 19.27
N TYR A 22 -3.52 -20.57 19.41
CA TYR A 22 -3.15 -21.72 18.60
C TYR A 22 -3.42 -23.01 19.37
N VAL A 23 -4.09 -23.95 18.70
CA VAL A 23 -4.41 -25.28 19.23
C VAL A 23 -4.00 -26.35 18.23
N SER A 24 -3.91 -27.61 18.69
CA SER A 24 -3.60 -28.73 17.81
C SER A 24 -4.60 -28.81 16.64
N GLN A 25 -4.13 -29.23 15.47
CA GLN A 25 -4.97 -29.41 14.29
C GLN A 25 -6.14 -30.38 14.54
N ASP A 26 -5.94 -31.37 15.42
CA ASP A 26 -6.95 -32.39 15.74
C ASP A 26 -7.95 -31.95 16.82
N THR A 27 -7.78 -30.76 17.40
CA THR A 27 -8.70 -30.24 18.41
C THR A 27 -10.09 -30.05 17.78
N PRO A 28 -11.18 -30.54 18.43
CA PRO A 28 -12.54 -30.53 17.89
C PRO A 28 -13.21 -29.15 18.07
N VAL A 29 -12.55 -28.12 17.55
CA VAL A 29 -13.04 -26.73 17.51
C VAL A 29 -12.89 -26.18 16.10
N ASP A 30 -13.78 -25.26 15.77
CA ASP A 30 -13.69 -24.49 14.53
C ASP A 30 -12.51 -23.51 14.64
N GLY A 31 -11.78 -23.33 13.54
CA GLY A 31 -10.60 -22.50 13.51
C GLY A 31 -9.93 -22.52 12.15
N GLN A 32 -9.13 -21.50 11.87
CA GLN A 32 -8.38 -21.41 10.63
C GLN A 32 -7.11 -22.26 10.73
N LEU A 33 -6.89 -23.18 9.79
CA LEU A 33 -5.63 -23.89 9.69
C LEU A 33 -4.52 -22.93 9.24
N VAL A 34 -3.45 -22.85 10.02
CA VAL A 34 -2.28 -22.01 9.75
C VAL A 34 -1.01 -22.81 10.01
N THR A 35 0.04 -22.47 9.27
CA THR A 35 1.38 -23.03 9.49
C THR A 35 2.22 -21.99 10.20
N LEU A 36 2.71 -22.32 11.40
CA LEU A 36 3.57 -21.44 12.19
C LEU A 36 4.98 -21.35 11.57
N PRO A 37 5.78 -20.32 11.93
CA PRO A 37 7.15 -20.18 11.42
C PRO A 37 8.07 -21.37 11.70
N ASP A 38 7.76 -22.18 12.72
CA ASP A 38 8.48 -23.41 13.09
C ASP A 38 8.05 -24.64 12.24
N GLY A 39 7.12 -24.47 11.30
CA GLY A 39 6.61 -25.51 10.41
C GLY A 39 5.46 -26.35 10.97
N ARG A 40 5.02 -26.12 12.22
CA ARG A 40 3.85 -26.82 12.79
C ARG A 40 2.56 -26.34 12.15
N ALA A 41 1.71 -27.28 11.75
CA ALA A 41 0.33 -27.00 11.35
C ALA A 41 -0.56 -26.96 12.60
N VAL A 42 -1.22 -25.84 12.83
CA VAL A 42 -2.08 -25.59 14.00
C VAL A 42 -3.42 -25.00 13.55
N LYS A 43 -4.43 -25.07 14.41
CA LYS A 43 -5.66 -24.28 14.25
C LYS A 43 -5.53 -22.99 15.03
N GLN A 44 -5.75 -21.86 14.37
CA GLN A 44 -5.94 -20.56 15.00
C GLN A 44 -7.42 -20.37 15.33
N VAL A 45 -7.72 -20.15 16.61
CA VAL A 45 -9.09 -20.04 17.14
C VAL A 45 -9.30 -18.69 17.82
N SER A 46 -10.52 -18.15 17.73
CA SER A 46 -10.86 -16.98 18.54
C SER A 46 -11.03 -17.40 20.00
N LEU A 47 -10.34 -16.71 20.92
CA LEU A 47 -10.45 -17.04 22.34
C LEU A 47 -11.84 -16.72 22.91
N THR A 48 -12.59 -15.79 22.30
CA THR A 48 -13.96 -15.45 22.72
C THR A 48 -15.01 -16.46 22.29
N GLU A 49 -14.69 -17.35 21.35
CA GLU A 49 -15.57 -18.44 20.90
C GLU A 49 -15.46 -19.69 21.80
N LEU A 50 -14.41 -19.76 22.61
CA LEU A 50 -14.26 -20.81 23.61
C LEU A 50 -15.18 -20.54 24.79
N GLU A 51 -15.70 -21.61 25.40
CA GLU A 51 -16.52 -21.52 26.61
C GLU A 51 -15.72 -20.89 27.76
N SER A 52 -14.44 -21.24 27.88
CA SER A 52 -13.56 -20.72 28.92
C SER A 52 -12.11 -20.80 28.48
N VAL A 53 -11.34 -19.79 28.87
CA VAL A 53 -9.87 -19.74 28.72
C VAL A 53 -9.28 -19.32 30.06
N PHE A 54 -8.36 -20.13 30.59
CA PHE A 54 -7.76 -19.89 31.91
C PHE A 54 -6.36 -20.49 31.99
N THR A 55 -5.56 -20.04 32.94
CA THR A 55 -4.34 -20.72 33.37
C THR A 55 -4.65 -21.66 34.51
N LEU A 56 -4.00 -22.83 34.52
CA LEU A 56 -4.12 -23.82 35.57
C LEU A 56 -2.73 -24.18 36.10
N HIS A 57 -2.63 -24.17 37.43
CA HIS A 57 -1.42 -24.42 38.19
C HIS A 57 -1.70 -25.45 39.28
N THR A 58 -0.72 -26.30 39.56
CA THR A 58 -0.72 -27.15 40.75
C THR A 58 0.37 -26.61 41.66
N VAL A 59 -0.02 -26.15 42.85
CA VAL A 59 0.89 -25.57 43.84
C VAL A 59 0.95 -26.42 45.09
N ASP A 60 2.07 -26.37 45.80
CA ASP A 60 2.26 -27.05 47.08
C ASP A 60 1.62 -26.28 48.26
N GLY A 61 1.87 -26.75 49.49
CA GLY A 61 1.36 -26.12 50.71
C GLY A 61 1.85 -24.69 50.95
N ASP A 62 3.00 -24.33 50.38
CA ASP A 62 3.62 -23.00 50.48
C ASP A 62 3.21 -22.10 49.29
N GLY A 63 2.50 -22.65 48.30
CA GLY A 63 2.01 -21.93 47.13
C GLY A 63 3.01 -21.90 45.95
N LEU A 64 4.03 -22.76 45.96
CA LEU A 64 4.99 -22.88 44.86
C LEU A 64 4.51 -23.90 43.82
N ASP A 65 4.72 -23.61 42.54
CA ASP A 65 4.36 -24.51 41.43
C ASP A 65 5.11 -25.86 41.55
N VAL A 66 4.35 -26.95 41.42
CA VAL A 66 4.88 -28.32 41.42
C VAL A 66 5.37 -28.67 40.01
N ALA A 67 6.68 -28.75 39.82
CA ALA A 67 7.31 -28.86 38.50
C ALA A 67 6.85 -30.06 37.65
N ASP A 68 6.58 -31.22 38.28
CA ASP A 68 6.20 -32.46 37.58
C ASP A 68 4.69 -32.62 37.38
N ALA A 69 3.88 -31.62 37.76
CA ALA A 69 2.43 -31.70 37.63
C ALA A 69 1.97 -31.33 36.22
N ASP A 70 1.51 -32.32 35.45
CA ASP A 70 0.80 -32.07 34.18
C ASP A 70 -0.63 -31.60 34.46
N PRO A 71 -0.99 -30.33 34.14
CA PRO A 71 -2.31 -29.80 34.40
C PRO A 71 -3.43 -30.50 33.62
N LEU A 72 -3.14 -31.11 32.45
CA LEU A 72 -4.14 -31.80 31.63
C LEU A 72 -4.45 -33.20 32.16
N ALA A 73 -3.44 -33.95 32.62
CA ALA A 73 -3.61 -35.30 33.16
C ALA A 73 -4.03 -35.31 34.64
N GLY A 74 -3.81 -34.21 35.37
CA GLY A 74 -3.95 -34.16 36.81
C GLY A 74 -2.72 -34.74 37.54
N TYR A 75 -2.65 -34.52 38.84
CA TYR A 75 -1.49 -34.87 39.66
C TYR A 75 -1.92 -35.38 41.04
N LEU A 76 -1.60 -36.64 41.35
CA LEU A 76 -1.81 -37.23 42.68
C LEU A 76 -0.55 -37.04 43.53
N ALA A 77 -0.62 -36.18 44.54
CA ALA A 77 0.53 -35.85 45.36
C ALA A 77 1.01 -37.04 46.19
N PRO A 78 2.33 -37.20 46.42
CA PRO A 78 2.87 -38.20 47.33
C PRO A 78 2.20 -38.16 48.72
N PRO A 79 2.28 -39.25 49.51
CA PRO A 79 1.83 -39.24 50.90
C PRO A 79 2.43 -38.05 51.68
N ASP A 80 1.66 -37.52 52.62
CA ASP A 80 2.01 -36.37 53.48
C ASP A 80 2.32 -35.05 52.75
N SER A 81 2.10 -34.99 51.43
CA SER A 81 2.25 -33.78 50.63
C SER A 81 0.90 -33.12 50.42
N VAL A 82 0.86 -31.79 50.59
CA VAL A 82 -0.31 -30.96 50.31
C VAL A 82 -0.14 -30.33 48.94
N VAL A 83 -1.14 -30.50 48.08
CA VAL A 83 -1.24 -29.72 46.83
C VAL A 83 -2.60 -29.07 46.71
N ARG A 84 -2.63 -27.96 45.99
CA ARG A 84 -3.83 -27.22 45.60
C ARG A 84 -3.78 -26.93 44.11
N GLN A 85 -4.95 -26.88 43.50
CA GLN A 85 -5.12 -26.41 42.14
C GLN A 85 -5.51 -24.93 42.15
N VAL A 86 -4.83 -24.12 41.35
CA VAL A 86 -5.13 -22.69 41.18
C VAL A 86 -5.51 -22.44 39.73
N ARG A 87 -6.74 -21.97 39.52
CA ARG A 87 -7.32 -21.58 38.23
C ARG A 87 -7.43 -20.07 38.18
N GLU A 88 -6.85 -19.45 37.16
CA GLU A 88 -6.83 -18.00 36.98
C GLU A 88 -7.28 -17.61 35.56
N VAL A 89 -8.15 -16.61 35.46
CA VAL A 89 -8.62 -16.07 34.18
C VAL A 89 -7.90 -14.75 33.94
N ALA A 90 -7.32 -14.60 32.74
CA ALA A 90 -6.69 -13.34 32.36
C ALA A 90 -7.74 -12.23 32.27
N ARG A 91 -7.43 -11.07 32.88
CA ARG A 91 -8.29 -9.89 32.81
C ARG A 91 -8.24 -9.28 31.43
N ASP A 92 -9.37 -8.77 30.95
CA ASP A 92 -9.36 -7.88 29.79
C ASP A 92 -9.02 -6.47 30.25
N GLU A 93 -7.74 -6.11 30.22
CA GLU A 93 -7.21 -4.79 30.63
C GLU A 93 -7.85 -3.62 29.86
N ARG A 94 -8.56 -3.91 28.76
CA ARG A 94 -9.29 -2.93 27.96
C ARG A 94 -10.55 -2.38 28.60
N VAL A 95 -11.14 -3.12 29.54
CA VAL A 95 -12.41 -2.76 30.13
C VAL A 95 -12.13 -1.90 31.35
N ALA A 96 -12.43 -0.61 31.24
CA ALA A 96 -12.25 0.34 32.34
C ALA A 96 -12.91 -0.20 33.62
N VAL A 97 -12.18 -0.17 34.74
CA VAL A 97 -12.63 -0.68 36.04
C VAL A 97 -13.69 0.25 36.63
N TRP A 98 -14.94 0.08 36.18
CA TRP A 98 -16.12 0.74 36.74
C TRP A 98 -16.93 -0.26 37.55
N PHE A 99 -17.42 0.19 38.72
CA PHE A 99 -18.42 -0.57 39.47
C PHE A 99 -19.74 -0.46 38.72
N PRO A 100 -20.33 -1.58 38.26
CA PRO A 100 -21.68 -1.54 37.72
C PRO A 100 -22.65 -1.10 38.82
N ALA A 101 -23.80 -0.55 38.40
CA ALA A 101 -24.89 -0.29 39.33
C ALA A 101 -25.30 -1.61 39.99
N LEU A 102 -25.47 -1.60 41.32
CA LEU A 102 -25.94 -2.78 42.03
C LEU A 102 -27.40 -3.04 41.62
N PRO A 103 -27.73 -4.29 41.22
CA PRO A 103 -29.10 -4.67 40.92
C PRO A 103 -30.05 -4.44 42.09
N THR A 104 -31.34 -4.43 41.77
CA THR A 104 -32.42 -4.46 42.77
C THR A 104 -33.43 -5.49 42.32
N GLU A 105 -33.24 -6.73 42.77
CA GLU A 105 -34.04 -7.88 42.34
C GLU A 105 -34.44 -8.75 43.53
N ALA A 106 -35.60 -9.40 43.48
CA ALA A 106 -35.96 -10.35 44.52
C ALA A 106 -35.00 -11.55 44.51
N ALA A 107 -34.55 -11.98 45.69
CA ALA A 107 -33.79 -13.21 45.82
C ALA A 107 -34.67 -14.41 45.42
N PRO A 108 -34.11 -15.41 44.70
CA PRO A 108 -34.88 -16.57 44.28
C PRO A 108 -35.25 -17.43 45.49
N GLU A 109 -36.45 -18.02 45.47
CA GLU A 109 -36.88 -18.97 46.48
C GLU A 109 -36.14 -20.32 46.32
N GLY A 110 -35.75 -20.94 47.44
CA GLY A 110 -35.13 -22.27 47.47
C GLY A 110 -33.78 -22.34 48.18
N ASP A 111 -33.45 -23.52 48.70
CA ASP A 111 -32.19 -23.77 49.39
C ASP A 111 -31.02 -23.78 48.38
N PRO A 112 -30.03 -22.88 48.51
CA PRO A 112 -28.86 -22.86 47.63
C PRO A 112 -28.09 -24.19 47.61
N ASN A 113 -28.15 -25.00 48.68
CA ASN A 113 -27.53 -26.33 48.70
C ASN A 113 -28.23 -27.36 47.80
N THR A 114 -29.50 -27.13 47.43
CA THR A 114 -30.28 -28.05 46.56
C THR A 114 -30.38 -27.59 45.10
N ALA A 115 -29.91 -26.38 44.79
CA ALA A 115 -29.91 -25.85 43.42
C ALA A 115 -29.02 -26.68 42.48
N SER A 116 -29.39 -26.77 41.20
CA SER A 116 -28.53 -27.34 40.14
C SER A 116 -28.24 -28.85 40.21
N GLY A 117 -29.19 -29.68 40.64
CA GLY A 117 -28.99 -31.12 40.82
C GLY A 117 -28.41 -31.90 39.62
N ALA A 118 -28.82 -31.58 38.38
CA ALA A 118 -28.24 -32.20 37.18
C ALA A 118 -26.75 -31.86 36.99
N LEU A 119 -26.35 -30.60 37.31
CA LEU A 119 -24.96 -30.16 37.25
C LEU A 119 -24.09 -30.83 38.31
N LEU A 120 -24.65 -31.07 39.50
CA LEU A 120 -23.97 -31.86 40.54
C LEU A 120 -23.73 -33.30 40.09
N ALA A 121 -24.68 -33.91 39.37
CA ALA A 121 -24.49 -35.23 38.79
C ALA A 121 -23.37 -35.23 37.72
N SER A 122 -23.33 -34.21 36.85
CA SER A 122 -22.25 -34.06 35.86
C SER A 122 -20.88 -33.83 36.49
N LEU A 123 -20.79 -33.01 37.55
CA LEU A 123 -19.58 -32.86 38.36
C LEU A 123 -19.16 -34.21 38.95
N GLY A 124 -20.10 -34.95 39.55
CA GLY A 124 -19.83 -36.26 40.12
C GLY A 124 -19.31 -37.26 39.10
N ALA A 125 -19.90 -37.28 37.90
CA ALA A 125 -19.44 -38.12 36.79
C ALA A 125 -18.03 -37.73 36.32
N ALA A 126 -17.74 -36.43 36.19
CA ALA A 126 -16.42 -35.94 35.78
C ALA A 126 -15.35 -36.26 36.83
N VAL A 127 -15.65 -36.10 38.12
CA VAL A 127 -14.74 -36.48 39.20
C VAL A 127 -14.52 -37.99 39.20
N ALA A 128 -15.58 -38.80 39.12
CA ALA A 128 -15.47 -40.26 39.12
C ALA A 128 -14.67 -40.79 37.93
N ALA A 129 -14.79 -40.16 36.75
CA ALA A 129 -14.04 -40.53 35.55
C ALA A 129 -12.55 -40.14 35.63
N ALA A 130 -12.22 -39.06 36.37
CA ALA A 130 -10.86 -38.56 36.50
C ALA A 130 -10.14 -39.04 37.77
N ALA A 131 -10.88 -39.56 38.76
CA ALA A 131 -10.35 -39.94 40.05
C ALA A 131 -9.30 -41.05 39.92
N PRO A 132 -8.25 -41.06 40.77
CA PRO A 132 -7.23 -42.10 40.77
C PRO A 132 -7.81 -43.50 40.96
N ASP A 133 -7.14 -44.49 40.36
CA ASP A 133 -7.51 -45.90 40.51
C ASP A 133 -7.63 -46.31 41.98
N GLY A 134 -8.74 -46.96 42.34
CA GLY A 134 -8.97 -47.45 43.70
C GLY A 134 -9.42 -46.39 44.71
N TRP A 135 -9.96 -45.25 44.28
CA TRP A 135 -10.60 -44.30 45.18
C TRP A 135 -11.87 -44.88 45.84
N SER A 136 -12.16 -44.46 47.07
CA SER A 136 -13.37 -44.80 47.84
C SER A 136 -14.16 -43.58 48.31
N GLY A 137 -13.55 -42.39 48.30
CA GLY A 137 -14.20 -41.12 48.54
C GLY A 137 -13.35 -39.95 48.06
N VAL A 138 -14.00 -38.82 47.74
CA VAL A 138 -13.34 -37.56 47.38
C VAL A 138 -14.02 -36.41 48.12
N SER A 139 -13.20 -35.59 48.79
CA SER A 139 -13.62 -34.31 49.38
C SER A 139 -12.99 -33.17 48.58
N ILE A 140 -13.80 -32.23 48.12
CA ILE A 140 -13.36 -31.05 47.37
C ILE A 140 -13.73 -29.81 48.18
N ASP A 141 -12.74 -29.04 48.59
CA ASP A 141 -12.92 -27.69 49.12
C ASP A 141 -12.58 -26.68 48.01
N CYS A 142 -13.59 -25.94 47.58
CA CYS A 142 -13.49 -24.93 46.53
C CYS A 142 -13.68 -23.53 47.12
N GLU A 143 -12.73 -22.65 46.87
CA GLU A 143 -12.80 -21.23 47.20
C GLU A 143 -12.67 -20.43 45.90
N ALA A 144 -13.64 -19.56 45.58
CA ALA A 144 -13.72 -18.97 44.25
C ALA A 144 -14.25 -17.52 44.21
N LEU A 145 -13.51 -16.70 43.47
CA LEU A 145 -13.98 -15.51 42.77
C LEU A 145 -14.09 -15.85 41.27
N VAL A 146 -14.68 -14.95 40.48
CA VAL A 146 -14.89 -15.14 39.04
C VAL A 146 -13.57 -15.28 38.26
N SER A 147 -12.56 -14.49 38.62
CA SER A 147 -11.24 -14.48 37.98
C SER A 147 -10.29 -15.52 38.57
N ARG A 148 -10.55 -16.01 39.78
CA ARG A 148 -9.63 -16.87 40.53
C ARG A 148 -10.34 -17.93 41.35
N MET A 149 -9.96 -19.18 41.17
CA MET A 149 -10.50 -20.33 41.91
C MET A 149 -9.36 -21.19 42.45
N VAL A 150 -9.41 -21.47 43.75
CA VAL A 150 -8.48 -22.38 44.43
C VAL A 150 -9.26 -23.61 44.88
N VAL A 151 -8.79 -24.78 44.43
CA VAL A 151 -9.43 -26.07 44.72
C VAL A 151 -8.45 -26.94 45.48
N THR A 152 -8.86 -27.41 46.66
CA THR A 152 -8.12 -28.41 47.45
C THR A 152 -8.91 -29.71 47.41
N VAL A 153 -8.32 -30.75 46.82
CA VAL A 153 -8.99 -32.06 46.74
C VAL A 153 -8.22 -33.09 47.55
N MET A 154 -8.95 -33.82 48.37
CA MET A 154 -8.47 -35.00 49.08
C MET A 154 -9.18 -36.22 48.55
N VAL A 155 -8.41 -37.23 48.15
CA VAL A 155 -8.92 -38.54 47.75
C VAL A 155 -8.62 -39.56 48.84
N THR A 156 -9.63 -40.30 49.25
CA THR A 156 -9.50 -41.47 50.11
C THR A 156 -9.41 -42.70 49.23
N MET A 157 -8.34 -43.47 49.37
CA MET A 157 -8.10 -44.71 48.62
C MET A 157 -8.82 -45.89 49.27
N ALA A 158 -8.89 -47.03 48.60
CA ALA A 158 -9.54 -48.25 49.10
C ALA A 158 -8.82 -48.87 50.31
N ASP A 159 -7.53 -48.59 50.48
CA ASP A 159 -6.74 -48.99 51.66
C ASP A 159 -6.93 -48.05 52.86
N GLY A 160 -7.75 -46.99 52.72
CA GLY A 160 -8.02 -45.99 53.75
C GLY A 160 -7.00 -44.84 53.80
N THR A 161 -5.96 -44.85 52.96
CA THR A 161 -5.02 -43.72 52.87
C THR A 161 -5.69 -42.50 52.25
N VAL A 162 -5.35 -41.31 52.74
CA VAL A 162 -5.84 -40.03 52.21
C VAL A 162 -4.68 -39.30 51.56
N ARG A 163 -4.87 -38.83 50.32
CA ARG A 163 -3.86 -38.10 49.54
C ARG A 163 -4.44 -36.84 48.93
N HIS A 164 -3.62 -35.82 48.76
CA HIS A 164 -4.02 -34.64 48.00
C HIS A 164 -3.94 -34.92 46.49
N TRP A 165 -4.88 -34.36 45.75
CA TRP A 165 -5.00 -34.53 44.31
C TRP A 165 -5.27 -33.18 43.64
N SER A 166 -4.55 -32.88 42.56
CA SER A 166 -4.89 -31.82 41.62
C SER A 166 -5.60 -32.48 40.43
N PRO A 167 -6.92 -32.32 40.27
CA PRO A 167 -7.66 -33.02 39.21
C PRO A 167 -7.38 -32.43 37.82
N PRO A 168 -7.70 -33.14 36.72
CA PRO A 168 -7.74 -32.55 35.39
C PRO A 168 -8.65 -31.31 35.30
N PRO A 169 -8.47 -30.43 34.30
CA PRO A 169 -9.14 -29.12 34.26
C PRO A 169 -10.66 -29.22 34.12
N VAL A 170 -11.17 -30.35 33.62
CA VAL A 170 -12.61 -30.60 33.49
C VAL A 170 -13.34 -30.53 34.83
N VAL A 171 -12.68 -30.90 35.94
CA VAL A 171 -13.29 -30.86 37.28
C VAL A 171 -13.47 -29.42 37.74
N SER A 172 -12.43 -28.58 37.67
CA SER A 172 -12.55 -27.16 38.01
C SER A 172 -13.44 -26.39 37.02
N GLN A 173 -13.52 -26.83 35.76
CA GLN A 173 -14.51 -26.29 34.83
C GLN A 173 -15.95 -26.61 35.25
N TRP A 174 -16.27 -27.83 35.71
CA TRP A 174 -17.61 -28.14 36.22
C TRP A 174 -17.95 -27.36 37.49
N LEU A 175 -16.97 -27.14 38.39
CA LEU A 175 -17.14 -26.25 39.54
C LEU A 175 -17.45 -24.81 39.09
N HIS A 176 -16.76 -24.32 38.06
CA HIS A 176 -17.03 -23.00 37.47
C HIS A 176 -18.42 -22.93 36.84
N ARG A 177 -18.82 -23.91 36.02
CA ARG A 177 -20.16 -24.01 35.42
C ARG A 177 -21.26 -24.00 36.47
N LEU A 178 -21.10 -24.79 37.54
CA LEU A 178 -22.02 -24.83 38.67
C LEU A 178 -22.15 -23.45 39.31
N ARG A 179 -21.01 -22.77 39.54
CA ARG A 179 -20.99 -21.41 40.11
C ARG A 179 -21.72 -20.41 39.22
N MET A 180 -21.49 -20.41 37.92
CA MET A 180 -22.20 -19.52 36.99
C MET A 180 -23.72 -19.78 36.97
N ARG A 181 -24.14 -21.04 37.15
CA ARG A 181 -25.54 -21.45 37.17
C ARG A 181 -26.24 -21.20 38.51
N ASP A 182 -25.51 -21.25 39.62
CA ASP A 182 -26.04 -20.98 40.96
C ASP A 182 -26.20 -19.47 41.23
N TYR A 183 -25.45 -18.65 40.50
CA TYR A 183 -25.50 -17.19 40.59
C TYR A 183 -26.88 -16.64 40.25
N HIS A 184 -27.34 -15.67 41.05
CA HIS A 184 -28.52 -14.86 40.76
C HIS A 184 -28.35 -13.44 41.30
N PRO A 185 -28.73 -12.36 40.56
CA PRO A 185 -28.47 -10.98 40.98
C PRO A 185 -29.07 -10.62 42.35
N GLY A 186 -30.26 -11.13 42.67
CA GLY A 186 -30.90 -10.93 43.97
C GLY A 186 -30.18 -11.52 45.20
N ARG A 187 -29.26 -12.51 45.03
CA ARG A 187 -28.55 -13.14 46.17
C ARG A 187 -27.03 -13.32 45.99
N GLY A 188 -26.50 -13.07 44.79
CA GLY A 188 -25.12 -13.41 44.44
C GLY A 188 -24.90 -14.91 44.22
N VAL A 189 -23.69 -15.36 44.57
CA VAL A 189 -23.24 -16.75 44.50
C VAL A 189 -22.31 -17.04 45.68
N TRP A 190 -22.12 -18.30 46.01
CA TRP A 190 -21.20 -18.75 47.04
C TRP A 190 -19.74 -18.40 46.74
N PHE A 191 -18.95 -18.23 47.79
CA PHE A 191 -17.50 -18.02 47.73
C PHE A 191 -16.73 -19.27 48.12
N ARG A 192 -17.31 -20.09 49.00
CA ARG A 192 -16.76 -21.39 49.38
C ARG A 192 -17.81 -22.46 49.15
N ALA A 193 -17.38 -23.62 48.66
CA ALA A 193 -18.23 -24.79 48.53
C ALA A 193 -17.42 -26.05 48.83
N ARG A 194 -17.98 -26.90 49.68
CA ARG A 194 -17.45 -28.23 49.99
C ARG A 194 -18.31 -29.29 49.33
N PHE A 195 -17.66 -30.23 48.65
CA PHE A 195 -18.32 -31.35 47.97
C PHE A 195 -17.77 -32.66 48.51
N GLU A 196 -18.66 -33.57 48.86
CA GLU A 196 -18.34 -34.93 49.28
C GLU A 196 -18.90 -35.90 48.24
N LEU A 197 -18.02 -36.71 47.67
CA LEU A 197 -18.33 -37.66 46.63
C LEU A 197 -17.93 -39.06 47.10
N THR A 198 -18.86 -40.00 47.00
CA THR A 198 -18.59 -41.43 47.18
C THR A 198 -19.07 -42.21 45.95
N PRO A 199 -18.46 -43.35 45.61
CA PRO A 199 -18.88 -44.14 44.47
C PRO A 199 -20.36 -44.52 44.57
N ASN A 200 -21.12 -44.26 43.51
CA ASN A 200 -22.55 -44.56 43.39
C ASN A 200 -23.48 -43.84 44.38
N ALA A 201 -23.03 -42.78 45.07
CA ALA A 201 -23.90 -41.92 45.88
C ALA A 201 -24.08 -40.54 45.22
N PRO A 202 -25.19 -39.84 45.51
CA PRO A 202 -25.34 -38.44 45.12
C PRO A 202 -24.25 -37.57 45.76
N VAL A 203 -23.79 -36.56 45.02
CA VAL A 203 -22.85 -35.56 45.54
C VAL A 203 -23.52 -34.76 46.65
N VAL A 204 -22.90 -34.72 47.83
CA VAL A 204 -23.32 -33.86 48.92
C VAL A 204 -22.55 -32.55 48.81
N ARG A 205 -23.25 -31.42 48.89
CA ARG A 205 -22.66 -30.08 48.81
C ARG A 205 -23.08 -29.25 50.02
N ASP A 206 -22.14 -28.47 50.53
CA ASP A 206 -22.37 -27.38 51.47
C ASP A 206 -21.71 -26.10 50.95
N VAL A 207 -22.42 -24.97 50.98
CA VAL A 207 -21.94 -23.69 50.42
C VAL A 207 -21.97 -22.56 51.45
N ASP A 208 -20.96 -21.70 51.36
CA ASP A 208 -20.85 -20.49 52.17
C ASP A 208 -20.67 -19.26 51.24
N ALA A 209 -21.60 -18.32 51.37
CA ALA A 209 -21.65 -17.09 50.58
C ALA A 209 -21.26 -15.84 51.39
N LEU A 210 -20.85 -15.97 52.64
CA LEU A 210 -20.60 -14.84 53.54
C LEU A 210 -19.16 -14.78 54.04
N SER A 211 -18.53 -15.92 54.27
CA SER A 211 -17.17 -15.97 54.83
C SER A 211 -16.09 -15.50 53.85
N PRO A 212 -15.01 -14.87 54.37
CA PRO A 212 -13.87 -14.48 53.54
C PRO A 212 -13.07 -15.69 53.03
N LEU A 213 -12.34 -15.46 51.94
CA LEU A 213 -11.47 -16.47 51.31
C LEU A 213 -10.09 -16.52 51.98
N SER A 214 -9.46 -17.69 51.94
CA SER A 214 -8.11 -17.92 52.47
C SER A 214 -7.02 -17.24 51.66
N PHE A 215 -7.24 -17.06 50.35
CA PHE A 215 -6.27 -16.49 49.41
C PHE A 215 -6.54 -15.00 49.08
N MET A 216 -7.31 -14.26 49.89
CA MET A 216 -7.60 -12.84 49.63
C MET A 216 -6.33 -11.98 49.68
N THR A 217 -5.59 -11.92 48.58
CA THR A 217 -4.36 -11.14 48.45
C THR A 217 -4.49 -10.03 47.41
N ASP A 218 -5.44 -10.12 46.47
CA ASP A 218 -5.62 -9.13 45.42
C ASP A 218 -6.98 -8.41 45.50
N ALA A 219 -6.94 -7.10 45.75
CA ALA A 219 -8.11 -6.24 45.80
C ALA A 219 -8.84 -6.17 44.44
N GLU A 220 -8.11 -6.39 43.35
CA GLU A 220 -8.63 -6.30 41.99
C GLU A 220 -9.55 -7.49 41.66
N ASP A 221 -9.28 -8.71 42.16
CA ASP A 221 -10.13 -9.89 41.91
C ASP A 221 -11.52 -9.70 42.54
N CYS A 222 -11.54 -9.04 43.70
CA CYS A 222 -12.77 -8.67 44.40
C CYS A 222 -13.59 -7.64 43.59
N ALA A 223 -12.93 -6.73 42.89
CA ALA A 223 -13.60 -5.77 42.01
C ALA A 223 -14.18 -6.47 40.78
N ASP A 224 -13.43 -7.39 40.15
CA ASP A 224 -13.92 -8.17 39.01
C ASP A 224 -15.12 -9.06 39.38
N GLU A 225 -15.12 -9.66 40.57
CA GLU A 225 -16.24 -10.43 41.08
C GLU A 225 -17.54 -9.61 41.11
N LEU A 226 -17.50 -8.36 41.62
CA LEU A 226 -18.68 -7.50 41.64
C LEU A 226 -19.03 -6.92 40.27
N ARG A 227 -18.06 -6.84 39.36
CA ARG A 227 -18.21 -6.31 38.00
C ARG A 227 -18.86 -7.33 37.05
N LEU A 228 -18.41 -8.58 37.10
CA LEU A 228 -18.88 -9.67 36.25
C LEU A 228 -20.15 -10.33 36.82
N LEU A 229 -20.26 -10.41 38.15
CA LEU A 229 -21.39 -11.03 38.86
C LEU A 229 -22.06 -10.02 39.81
N PRO A 230 -22.69 -8.96 39.29
CA PRO A 230 -23.29 -7.90 40.10
C PRO A 230 -24.49 -8.41 40.93
N ARG A 231 -24.54 -8.06 42.20
CA ARG A 231 -25.58 -8.54 43.13
C ARG A 231 -26.18 -7.41 43.95
N ASN A 232 -27.37 -7.62 44.51
CA ASN A 232 -27.99 -6.65 45.41
C ASN A 232 -27.03 -6.26 46.54
N ALA A 233 -27.15 -5.03 47.02
CA ALA A 233 -26.25 -4.49 48.05
C ALA A 233 -26.23 -5.30 49.36
N ASP A 234 -27.36 -5.86 49.77
CA ASP A 234 -27.50 -6.72 50.95
C ASP A 234 -26.86 -8.10 50.77
N ALA A 235 -26.68 -8.54 49.53
CA ALA A 235 -26.00 -9.78 49.15
C ALA A 235 -24.48 -9.61 48.95
N VAL A 236 -23.93 -8.40 49.16
CA VAL A 236 -22.48 -8.16 49.08
C VAL A 236 -21.87 -8.23 50.48
N PRO A 237 -21.01 -9.23 50.79
CA PRO A 237 -20.31 -9.26 52.05
C PRO A 237 -19.39 -8.05 52.23
N ARG A 238 -19.27 -7.56 53.46
CA ARG A 238 -18.47 -6.36 53.76
C ARG A 238 -17.00 -6.51 53.37
N TRP A 239 -16.42 -7.69 53.54
CA TRP A 239 -15.01 -7.94 53.17
C TRP A 239 -14.77 -7.75 51.66
N LEU A 240 -15.74 -8.17 50.83
CA LEU A 240 -15.66 -8.08 49.38
C LEU A 240 -15.79 -6.63 48.93
N LEU A 241 -16.78 -5.93 49.49
CA LEU A 241 -17.00 -4.50 49.22
C LEU A 241 -15.77 -3.68 49.60
N ASP A 242 -15.23 -3.89 50.80
CA ASP A 242 -14.07 -3.14 51.29
C ASP A 242 -12.84 -3.38 50.39
N ALA A 243 -12.62 -4.62 49.91
CA ALA A 243 -11.53 -4.94 49.00
C ALA A 243 -11.72 -4.30 47.62
N ALA A 244 -12.91 -4.43 47.05
CA ALA A 244 -13.22 -3.87 45.74
C ALA A 244 -13.09 -2.33 45.73
N VAL A 245 -13.57 -1.64 46.77
CA VAL A 245 -13.42 -0.18 46.90
C VAL A 245 -11.95 0.23 46.98
N ARG A 246 -11.09 -0.53 47.68
CA ARG A 246 -9.64 -0.27 47.71
C ARG A 246 -9.01 -0.36 46.32
N SER A 247 -9.35 -1.39 45.55
CA SER A 247 -8.89 -1.52 44.16
C SER A 247 -9.31 -0.32 43.31
N GLN A 248 -10.58 0.12 43.41
CA GLN A 248 -11.05 1.28 42.66
C GLN A 248 -10.25 2.56 42.97
N GLN A 249 -9.97 2.79 44.25
CA GLN A 249 -9.25 3.98 44.70
C GLN A 249 -7.80 3.96 44.20
N ALA A 250 -7.16 2.79 44.16
CA ALA A 250 -5.82 2.61 43.60
C ALA A 250 -5.82 2.82 42.07
N GLY A 251 -6.77 2.22 41.35
CA GLY A 251 -6.86 2.30 39.88
C GLY A 251 -7.12 3.72 39.35
N ARG A 252 -7.91 4.55 40.06
CA ARG A 252 -8.17 5.95 39.67
C ARG A 252 -6.92 6.84 39.62
N SER A 253 -5.79 6.42 40.20
CA SER A 253 -4.53 7.17 40.15
C SER A 253 -3.58 6.72 39.02
N ALA A 254 -3.87 5.62 38.32
CA ALA A 254 -2.92 4.98 37.40
C ALA A 254 -3.36 4.98 35.93
N TYR A 255 -4.65 5.03 35.62
CA TYR A 255 -5.14 4.92 34.25
C TYR A 255 -5.49 6.29 33.67
N ALA A 256 -4.60 6.83 32.83
CA ALA A 256 -5.02 7.77 31.79
C ALA A 256 -5.93 7.00 30.82
N GLU A 257 -7.10 7.56 30.49
CA GLU A 257 -7.98 7.04 29.44
C GLU A 257 -7.27 7.15 28.09
N GLU A 258 -6.35 6.24 27.78
CA GLU A 258 -5.92 6.03 26.41
C GLU A 258 -7.06 5.32 25.66
N PRO A 259 -7.62 5.93 24.59
CA PRO A 259 -8.57 5.25 23.75
C PRO A 259 -7.86 4.02 23.16
N LEU A 260 -8.30 2.84 23.56
CA LEU A 260 -7.84 1.61 22.95
C LEU A 260 -8.10 1.69 21.45
N ALA A 261 -7.03 1.52 20.67
CA ALA A 261 -7.13 1.42 19.22
C ALA A 261 -8.22 0.38 18.89
N PRO A 262 -9.15 0.68 17.98
CA PRO A 262 -10.19 -0.26 17.61
C PRO A 262 -9.54 -1.56 17.13
N GLY A 263 -9.70 -2.62 17.94
CA GLY A 263 -9.23 -3.95 17.60
C GLY A 263 -10.10 -4.58 16.52
N ARG A 264 -9.60 -5.66 15.90
CA ARG A 264 -10.42 -6.48 14.99
C ARG A 264 -11.70 -6.92 15.70
N PRO A 265 -12.88 -6.87 15.04
CA PRO A 265 -14.12 -7.35 15.63
C PRO A 265 -14.00 -8.81 16.09
N GLU A 266 -14.60 -9.12 17.23
CA GLU A 266 -14.56 -10.44 17.87
C GLU A 266 -15.95 -11.10 17.77
N THR A 267 -16.05 -12.37 17.38
CA THR A 267 -17.31 -13.13 17.44
C THR A 267 -17.60 -13.59 18.86
N VAL A 268 -18.88 -13.78 19.16
CA VAL A 268 -19.30 -14.46 20.39
C VAL A 268 -20.21 -15.65 20.11
N PRO A 269 -20.06 -16.75 20.86
CA PRO A 269 -20.80 -17.97 20.62
C PRO A 269 -22.25 -17.81 21.11
N LEU A 270 -23.19 -18.34 20.34
CA LEU A 270 -24.61 -18.32 20.72
C LEU A 270 -24.88 -19.12 21.99
N PHE A 271 -24.30 -20.32 22.06
CA PHE A 271 -24.34 -21.26 23.17
C PHE A 271 -22.91 -21.67 23.53
N ASP A 272 -22.68 -22.15 24.75
CA ASP A 272 -21.33 -22.51 25.22
C ASP A 272 -20.86 -23.89 24.73
N GLY A 273 -21.79 -24.71 24.25
CA GLY A 273 -21.50 -26.00 23.68
C GLY A 273 -22.77 -26.79 23.39
N ARG A 274 -22.60 -28.10 23.24
CA ARG A 274 -23.68 -29.07 23.08
C ARG A 274 -23.48 -30.23 24.04
N ASP A 275 -24.57 -30.81 24.50
CA ASP A 275 -24.53 -32.05 25.29
C ASP A 275 -24.38 -33.29 24.37
N ASP A 276 -24.30 -34.47 24.98
CA ASP A 276 -24.15 -35.74 24.27
C ASP A 276 -25.34 -36.07 23.34
N THR A 277 -26.48 -35.40 23.53
CA THR A 277 -27.66 -35.55 22.67
C THR A 277 -27.67 -34.56 21.51
N GLY A 278 -26.70 -33.64 21.47
CA GLY A 278 -26.59 -32.57 20.49
C GLY A 278 -27.41 -31.32 20.83
N LEU A 279 -28.07 -31.27 21.99
CA LEU A 279 -28.83 -30.10 22.41
C LEU A 279 -27.88 -28.98 22.87
N PRO A 280 -28.19 -27.71 22.57
CA PRO A 280 -27.36 -26.60 23.02
C PRO A 280 -27.31 -26.48 24.55
N THR A 281 -26.12 -26.17 25.07
CA THR A 281 -25.88 -25.95 26.51
C THR A 281 -25.27 -24.58 26.76
N TRP A 282 -25.51 -24.03 27.95
CA TRP A 282 -24.97 -22.75 28.37
C TRP A 282 -24.83 -22.68 29.89
N TYR A 283 -23.73 -22.08 30.34
CA TYR A 283 -23.29 -21.97 31.73
C TYR A 283 -22.91 -20.52 32.05
N ARG A 284 -23.83 -19.61 31.74
CA ARG A 284 -23.65 -18.16 31.87
C ARG A 284 -24.44 -17.60 33.04
N PRO A 285 -23.96 -16.53 33.70
CA PRO A 285 -24.70 -15.89 34.77
C PRO A 285 -26.01 -15.29 34.24
N VAL A 286 -27.11 -15.55 34.93
CA VAL A 286 -28.40 -14.93 34.60
C VAL A 286 -28.37 -13.43 34.82
N LEU A 287 -29.05 -12.68 33.96
CA LEU A 287 -29.14 -11.22 34.06
C LEU A 287 -30.35 -10.82 34.90
N SER A 288 -30.25 -9.69 35.60
CA SER A 288 -31.42 -9.11 36.27
C SER A 288 -32.47 -8.67 35.26
N GLN A 289 -33.74 -8.59 35.65
CA GLN A 289 -34.81 -8.21 34.72
C GLN A 289 -34.53 -6.89 33.98
N LEU A 290 -34.05 -5.86 34.70
CA LEU A 290 -33.74 -4.56 34.12
C LEU A 290 -32.56 -4.64 33.15
N GLU A 291 -31.50 -5.33 33.55
CA GLU A 291 -30.31 -5.51 32.72
C GLU A 291 -30.59 -6.34 31.48
N ARG A 292 -31.37 -7.42 31.61
CA ARG A 292 -31.82 -8.25 30.48
C ARG A 292 -32.51 -7.39 29.43
N GLN A 293 -33.39 -6.47 29.84
CA GLN A 293 -34.07 -5.57 28.91
C GLN A 293 -33.09 -4.60 28.24
N ALA A 294 -32.13 -4.04 28.99
CA ALA A 294 -31.13 -3.13 28.45
C ALA A 294 -30.18 -3.81 27.45
N VAL A 295 -29.70 -5.02 27.78
CA VAL A 295 -28.87 -5.85 26.89
C VAL A 295 -29.65 -6.26 25.65
N LEU A 296 -30.92 -6.67 25.81
CA LEU A 296 -31.79 -7.01 24.68
C LEU A 296 -31.95 -5.83 23.71
N GLU A 297 -32.25 -4.65 24.24
CA GLU A 297 -32.41 -3.43 23.44
C GLU A 297 -31.10 -3.06 22.73
N TYR A 298 -29.97 -3.10 23.43
CA TYR A 298 -28.65 -2.86 22.84
C TYR A 298 -28.38 -3.80 21.66
N MET A 299 -28.54 -5.12 21.87
CA MET A 299 -28.22 -6.12 20.86
C MET A 299 -29.14 -6.05 19.64
N ARG A 300 -30.41 -5.68 19.84
CA ARG A 300 -31.41 -5.58 18.77
C ARG A 300 -31.29 -4.29 17.97
N SER A 301 -30.87 -3.20 18.60
CA SER A 301 -30.74 -1.87 17.97
C SER A 301 -29.37 -1.63 17.32
N ALA A 302 -28.42 -2.55 17.52
CA ALA A 302 -27.09 -2.49 16.91
C ALA A 302 -27.12 -2.57 15.37
N ARG A 303 -25.99 -2.26 14.73
CA ARG A 303 -25.92 -2.23 13.26
C ARG A 303 -25.96 -3.64 12.69
N LEU A 304 -26.90 -3.90 11.80
CA LEU A 304 -26.96 -5.14 11.02
C LEU A 304 -25.91 -5.11 9.89
N VAL A 305 -24.96 -6.05 9.91
CA VAL A 305 -23.87 -6.15 8.90
C VAL A 305 -24.08 -7.26 7.88
N LEU A 306 -24.86 -8.27 8.24
CA LEU A 306 -25.26 -9.34 7.33
C LEU A 306 -26.73 -9.65 7.58
N SER A 307 -27.58 -9.39 6.58
CA SER A 307 -28.98 -9.82 6.60
C SER A 307 -29.12 -11.09 5.77
N ALA A 308 -29.63 -12.17 6.36
CA ALA A 308 -30.08 -13.33 5.61
C ALA A 308 -31.62 -13.28 5.52
N ARG A 309 -32.17 -13.59 4.35
CA ARG A 309 -33.62 -13.74 4.20
C ARG A 309 -34.02 -15.11 4.76
N GLY A 310 -34.73 -15.15 5.87
CA GLY A 310 -35.27 -16.39 6.44
C GLY A 310 -35.25 -16.43 7.97
N GLN A 311 -35.89 -17.48 8.50
CA GLN A 311 -35.80 -17.86 9.91
C GLN A 311 -35.25 -19.29 9.99
N THR A 312 -34.65 -19.64 11.12
CA THR A 312 -34.17 -21.00 11.41
C THR A 312 -34.94 -21.59 12.60
N ARG A 313 -34.69 -22.87 12.87
CA ARG A 313 -35.29 -23.61 13.96
C ARG A 313 -34.86 -23.06 15.32
N ASP A 314 -35.82 -22.93 16.23
CA ASP A 314 -35.57 -22.78 17.66
C ASP A 314 -35.11 -24.12 18.21
N GLU A 315 -33.82 -24.24 18.52
CA GLU A 315 -33.19 -25.47 18.98
C GLU A 315 -33.62 -25.87 20.40
N LEU A 316 -34.10 -24.94 21.22
CA LEU A 316 -34.55 -25.21 22.59
C LEU A 316 -36.04 -25.59 22.64
N ALA A 317 -36.88 -24.93 21.84
CA ALA A 317 -38.31 -25.25 21.75
C ALA A 317 -38.65 -26.29 20.66
N GLY A 318 -37.73 -26.54 19.73
CA GLY A 318 -37.94 -27.39 18.56
C GLY A 318 -38.87 -26.80 17.50
N VAL A 319 -39.14 -25.48 17.53
CA VAL A 319 -40.08 -24.80 16.63
C VAL A 319 -39.36 -24.35 15.36
N GLU A 320 -39.84 -24.77 14.19
CA GLU A 320 -39.30 -24.35 12.89
C GLU A 320 -39.62 -22.89 12.57
N ASP A 321 -38.79 -22.26 11.71
CA ASP A 321 -38.99 -20.90 11.19
C ASP A 321 -39.25 -19.82 12.26
N ALA A 322 -38.58 -19.91 13.41
CA ALA A 322 -38.79 -18.99 14.53
C ALA A 322 -37.64 -17.99 14.70
N VAL A 323 -36.40 -18.46 14.59
CA VAL A 323 -35.20 -17.72 14.97
C VAL A 323 -34.73 -16.85 13.80
N PRO A 324 -34.57 -15.53 13.97
CA PRO A 324 -34.14 -14.64 12.90
C PRO A 324 -32.68 -14.91 12.49
N MET A 325 -32.41 -14.85 11.19
CA MET A 325 -31.06 -14.98 10.65
C MET A 325 -30.44 -13.62 10.33
N GLY A 326 -29.23 -13.39 10.83
CA GLY A 326 -28.44 -12.20 10.55
C GLY A 326 -27.36 -11.97 11.58
N PHE A 327 -26.49 -11.00 11.34
CA PHE A 327 -25.40 -10.65 12.25
C PHE A 327 -25.38 -9.15 12.52
N HIS A 328 -25.23 -8.81 13.79
CA HIS A 328 -25.16 -7.45 14.30
C HIS A 328 -23.76 -7.15 14.83
N THR A 329 -23.40 -5.87 14.85
CA THR A 329 -22.16 -5.39 15.45
C THR A 329 -22.30 -4.00 16.05
N ASP A 330 -21.48 -3.72 17.05
CA ASP A 330 -21.17 -2.39 17.58
C ASP A 330 -19.75 -1.91 17.17
N GLY A 331 -19.10 -2.62 16.25
CA GLY A 331 -17.72 -2.36 15.84
C GLY A 331 -16.67 -3.12 16.64
N ARG A 332 -16.99 -3.62 17.84
CA ARG A 332 -16.08 -4.46 18.64
C ARG A 332 -16.49 -5.92 18.62
N PHE A 333 -17.78 -6.21 18.81
CA PHE A 333 -18.29 -7.57 18.82
C PHE A 333 -19.21 -7.82 17.62
N VAL A 334 -19.26 -9.08 17.18
CA VAL A 334 -20.19 -9.58 16.17
C VAL A 334 -21.01 -10.70 16.77
N TRP A 335 -22.33 -10.58 16.73
CA TRP A 335 -23.24 -11.59 17.25
C TRP A 335 -24.39 -11.90 16.29
N SER A 336 -24.86 -13.15 16.35
CA SER A 336 -26.04 -13.57 15.59
C SER A 336 -27.31 -12.91 16.13
N SER A 337 -28.26 -12.61 15.23
CA SER A 337 -29.63 -12.20 15.59
C SER A 337 -30.33 -13.23 16.49
N ALA A 338 -29.91 -14.49 16.42
CA ALA A 338 -30.41 -15.53 17.32
C ALA A 338 -30.13 -15.19 18.80
N ALA A 339 -29.02 -14.52 19.10
CA ALA A 339 -28.62 -14.26 20.49
C ALA A 339 -29.62 -13.39 21.24
N TRP A 340 -30.12 -12.32 20.62
CA TRP A 340 -31.18 -11.51 21.23
C TRP A 340 -32.53 -12.24 21.25
N TYR A 341 -32.82 -13.10 20.26
CA TYR A 341 -34.03 -13.93 20.26
C TYR A 341 -34.05 -14.92 21.45
N TYR A 342 -32.95 -15.64 21.69
CA TYR A 342 -32.86 -16.59 22.80
C TYR A 342 -32.82 -15.89 24.16
N LEU A 343 -32.24 -14.69 24.24
CA LEU A 343 -32.33 -13.85 25.44
C LEU A 343 -33.78 -13.44 25.73
N ASP A 344 -34.55 -13.03 24.72
CA ASP A 344 -35.95 -12.61 24.87
C ASP A 344 -36.88 -13.80 25.16
N LYS A 345 -36.79 -14.86 24.36
CA LYS A 345 -37.72 -16.00 24.41
C LYS A 345 -37.43 -16.97 25.54
N HIS A 346 -36.16 -17.28 25.77
CA HIS A 346 -35.71 -18.36 26.65
C HIS A 346 -34.90 -17.89 27.86
N GLY A 347 -34.58 -16.59 27.94
CA GLY A 347 -33.78 -16.04 29.02
C GLY A 347 -32.32 -16.51 28.99
N VAL A 348 -31.82 -16.99 27.84
CA VAL A 348 -30.44 -17.43 27.68
C VAL A 348 -29.54 -16.19 27.62
N PRO A 349 -28.63 -15.99 28.59
CA PRO A 349 -27.72 -14.84 28.57
C PRO A 349 -26.76 -14.89 27.37
N PRO A 350 -26.39 -13.76 26.77
CA PRO A 350 -25.27 -13.69 25.83
C PRO A 350 -23.95 -14.03 26.51
N ALA A 351 -22.91 -14.31 25.71
CA ALA A 351 -21.57 -14.58 26.22
C ALA A 351 -21.09 -13.48 27.17
N LEU A 352 -20.43 -13.86 28.26
CA LEU A 352 -20.07 -12.94 29.35
C LEU A 352 -19.21 -11.77 28.86
N ALA A 353 -18.28 -12.01 27.93
CA ALA A 353 -17.46 -10.96 27.33
C ALA A 353 -18.29 -9.88 26.60
N LEU A 354 -19.38 -10.26 25.94
CA LEU A 354 -20.28 -9.29 25.31
C LEU A 354 -21.06 -8.51 26.37
N VAL A 355 -21.59 -9.18 27.40
CA VAL A 355 -22.31 -8.50 28.49
C VAL A 355 -21.39 -7.52 29.23
N GLU A 356 -20.16 -7.93 29.51
CA GLU A 356 -19.12 -7.10 30.10
C GLU A 356 -18.82 -5.86 29.26
N HIS A 357 -18.72 -6.02 27.94
CA HIS A 357 -18.56 -4.90 27.02
C HIS A 357 -19.76 -3.96 27.04
N ILE A 358 -20.98 -4.50 26.95
CA ILE A 358 -22.21 -3.70 26.98
C ILE A 358 -22.28 -2.88 28.27
N ARG A 359 -21.91 -3.47 29.42
CA ARG A 359 -21.83 -2.77 30.71
C ARG A 359 -20.81 -1.63 30.67
N SER A 360 -19.63 -1.86 30.08
CA SER A 360 -18.55 -0.85 30.06
C SER A 360 -18.90 0.36 29.21
N VAL A 361 -19.68 0.18 28.15
CA VAL A 361 -20.27 1.28 27.34
C VAL A 361 -21.62 1.77 27.88
N ARG A 362 -21.98 1.40 29.13
CA ARG A 362 -23.20 1.80 29.83
C ARG A 362 -24.49 1.49 29.06
N HIS A 363 -24.50 0.38 28.33
CA HIS A 363 -25.62 -0.07 27.50
C HIS A 363 -25.99 0.94 26.39
N GLN A 364 -25.05 1.79 25.98
CA GLN A 364 -25.24 2.74 24.89
C GLN A 364 -24.47 2.29 23.67
N LEU A 365 -25.17 2.16 22.54
CA LEU A 365 -24.53 1.90 21.27
C LEU A 365 -23.63 3.08 20.88
N PRO A 366 -22.53 2.82 20.16
CA PRO A 366 -21.73 3.89 19.61
C PRO A 366 -22.58 4.71 18.64
N LYS A 367 -22.32 6.03 18.58
CA LYS A 367 -23.06 6.96 17.70
C LYS A 367 -22.96 6.55 16.23
N SER A 368 -21.83 5.97 15.87
CA SER A 368 -21.50 5.45 14.56
C SER A 368 -20.46 4.35 14.70
N VAL A 369 -20.41 3.47 13.70
CA VAL A 369 -19.41 2.40 13.61
C VAL A 369 -18.57 2.68 12.36
N PRO A 370 -17.23 2.73 12.47
CA PRO A 370 -16.36 2.96 11.32
C PRO A 370 -16.61 1.96 10.19
N GLY A 371 -16.56 2.42 8.95
CA GLY A 371 -16.82 1.59 7.77
C GLY A 371 -15.87 0.40 7.66
N ILE A 372 -14.61 0.57 8.06
CA ILE A 372 -13.61 -0.52 8.12
C ILE A 372 -14.05 -1.61 9.10
N ALA A 373 -14.51 -1.22 10.30
CA ALA A 373 -14.99 -2.17 11.30
C ALA A 373 -16.25 -2.92 10.82
N LEU A 374 -17.14 -2.26 10.08
CA LEU A 374 -18.30 -2.91 9.45
C LEU A 374 -17.90 -3.93 8.38
N ASP A 375 -16.94 -3.59 7.52
CA ASP A 375 -16.46 -4.50 6.47
C ASP A 375 -15.78 -5.73 7.08
N ARG A 376 -14.96 -5.54 8.14
CA ARG A 376 -14.35 -6.62 8.93
C ARG A 376 -15.40 -7.49 9.61
N ALA A 377 -16.40 -6.89 10.25
CA ALA A 377 -17.48 -7.60 10.91
C ALA A 377 -18.31 -8.43 9.91
N SER A 378 -18.55 -7.90 8.70
CA SER A 378 -19.22 -8.62 7.63
C SER A 378 -18.40 -9.81 7.13
N ALA A 379 -17.09 -9.64 6.92
CA ALA A 379 -16.18 -10.72 6.56
C ALA A 379 -16.18 -11.84 7.62
N LEU A 380 -16.08 -11.45 8.89
CA LEU A 380 -16.12 -12.36 10.01
C LEU A 380 -17.45 -13.13 10.10
N ALA A 381 -18.57 -12.44 9.95
CA ALA A 381 -19.90 -13.06 9.91
C ALA A 381 -20.09 -14.04 8.74
N MET A 382 -19.38 -13.85 7.63
CA MET A 382 -19.38 -14.77 6.49
C MET A 382 -18.37 -15.92 6.64
N GLY A 383 -17.58 -15.96 7.72
CA GLY A 383 -16.52 -16.96 7.92
C GLY A 383 -15.39 -16.87 6.90
N ARG A 384 -15.19 -15.70 6.28
CA ARG A 384 -14.09 -15.47 5.32
C ARG A 384 -12.92 -14.76 6.01
N PRO A 385 -11.67 -15.05 5.62
CA PRO A 385 -10.52 -14.28 6.10
C PRO A 385 -10.62 -12.82 5.63
N TRP A 386 -10.22 -11.88 6.49
CA TRP A 386 -10.13 -10.47 6.17
C TRP A 386 -8.78 -10.13 5.52
N ASN A 387 -8.80 -9.34 4.44
CA ASN A 387 -7.59 -8.82 3.80
C ASN A 387 -7.53 -7.31 3.96
N GLU A 388 -6.45 -6.81 4.56
CA GLU A 388 -6.28 -5.39 4.84
C GLU A 388 -6.19 -4.53 3.56
N SER A 389 -5.75 -5.09 2.44
CA SER A 389 -5.71 -4.37 1.15
C SER A 389 -7.11 -4.04 0.60
N GLU A 390 -8.18 -4.67 1.12
CA GLU A 390 -9.56 -4.25 0.80
C GLU A 390 -9.82 -2.80 1.26
N VAL A 391 -9.20 -2.37 2.37
CA VAL A 391 -9.30 -1.00 2.88
C VAL A 391 -8.65 -0.03 1.90
N ASP A 392 -7.40 -0.30 1.52
CA ASP A 392 -6.61 0.59 0.65
C ASP A 392 -7.26 0.73 -0.72
N ASN A 393 -7.79 -0.37 -1.28
CA ASN A 393 -8.52 -0.35 -2.55
C ASN A 393 -9.78 0.52 -2.48
N LYS A 394 -10.58 0.37 -1.42
CA LYS A 394 -11.79 1.18 -1.20
C LYS A 394 -11.45 2.65 -0.99
N ALA A 395 -10.36 2.92 -0.28
CA ALA A 395 -9.88 4.27 0.00
C ALA A 395 -9.42 4.98 -1.28
N ASN A 396 -8.60 4.31 -2.12
CA ASN A 396 -8.18 4.83 -3.41
C ASN A 396 -9.37 5.12 -4.35
N GLN A 397 -10.36 4.21 -4.40
CA GLN A 397 -11.57 4.41 -5.21
C GLN A 397 -12.44 5.60 -4.75
N ALA A 398 -12.27 6.07 -3.52
CA ALA A 398 -13.02 7.18 -2.96
C ALA A 398 -12.43 8.56 -3.28
N LEU A 399 -11.24 8.63 -3.92
CA LEU A 399 -10.51 9.89 -4.15
C LEU A 399 -11.01 10.72 -5.32
N GLY A 400 -11.93 10.22 -6.15
CA GLY A 400 -12.45 10.95 -7.30
C GLY A 400 -12.86 12.43 -7.03
N PRO A 401 -13.55 12.76 -5.92
CA PRO A 401 -13.83 14.16 -5.57
C PRO A 401 -12.59 15.01 -5.29
N VAL A 402 -11.56 14.43 -4.67
CA VAL A 402 -10.28 15.10 -4.37
C VAL A 402 -9.51 15.36 -5.66
N GLU A 403 -9.39 14.36 -6.52
CA GLU A 403 -8.74 14.49 -7.84
C GLU A 403 -9.43 15.58 -8.69
N ALA A 404 -10.77 15.59 -8.71
CA ALA A 404 -11.54 16.60 -9.43
C ALA A 404 -11.29 18.02 -8.88
N ALA A 405 -11.22 18.19 -7.55
CA ALA A 405 -10.93 19.48 -6.93
C ALA A 405 -9.50 19.95 -7.25
N ILE A 406 -8.53 19.04 -7.18
CA ILE A 406 -7.12 19.30 -7.53
C ILE A 406 -7.00 19.79 -8.96
N LEU A 407 -7.60 19.08 -9.93
CA LEU A 407 -7.54 19.44 -11.35
C LEU A 407 -8.26 20.77 -11.63
N THR A 408 -9.45 20.95 -11.06
CA THR A 408 -10.30 22.14 -11.31
C THR A 408 -9.66 23.42 -10.76
N HIS A 409 -9.06 23.34 -9.58
CA HIS A 409 -8.46 24.49 -8.90
C HIS A 409 -6.93 24.53 -9.03
N ARG A 410 -6.34 23.61 -9.79
CA ARG A 410 -4.90 23.52 -10.08
C ARG A 410 -4.04 23.51 -8.82
N ILE A 411 -4.49 22.75 -7.83
CA ILE A 411 -3.87 22.71 -6.50
C ILE A 411 -2.45 22.15 -6.60
N SER A 412 -1.48 22.85 -6.00
CA SER A 412 -0.09 22.39 -5.91
C SER A 412 0.02 21.08 -5.12
N PRO A 413 0.86 20.13 -5.59
CA PRO A 413 1.26 18.94 -4.83
C PRO A 413 1.78 19.23 -3.43
N ARG A 414 2.29 20.43 -3.17
CA ARG A 414 2.82 20.84 -1.87
C ARG A 414 1.75 20.96 -0.81
N PHE A 415 0.52 21.31 -1.19
CA PHE A 415 -0.55 21.67 -0.25
C PHE A 415 -1.59 20.58 0.01
N TYR A 416 -1.41 19.39 -0.56
CA TYR A 416 -2.24 18.24 -0.20
C TYR A 416 -1.39 16.99 -0.01
N SER A 417 -1.91 16.05 0.78
CA SER A 417 -1.39 14.69 0.91
C SER A 417 -2.54 13.73 1.19
N VAL A 418 -2.47 12.54 0.60
CA VAL A 418 -3.52 11.53 0.74
C VAL A 418 -2.86 10.23 1.18
N PHE A 419 -3.39 9.67 2.27
CA PHE A 419 -2.90 8.51 3.01
C PHE A 419 -1.49 8.66 3.60
N ALA A 420 -0.95 9.88 3.67
CA ALA A 420 0.31 10.20 4.32
C ALA A 420 0.25 11.60 4.95
N GLU A 421 0.98 11.82 6.04
CA GLU A 421 1.15 13.14 6.64
C GLU A 421 2.19 13.96 5.86
N ARG A 422 1.99 15.28 5.82
CA ARG A 422 2.87 16.23 5.13
C ARG A 422 2.80 17.60 5.81
N ASP A 423 3.95 18.25 5.93
CA ASP A 423 4.02 19.62 6.43
C ASP A 423 3.40 20.62 5.47
N ASP A 424 2.75 21.64 6.03
CA ASP A 424 2.10 22.73 5.27
C ASP A 424 1.09 22.26 4.21
N ALA A 425 0.39 21.14 4.46
CA ALA A 425 -0.55 20.55 3.51
C ALA A 425 -1.84 20.06 4.17
N TRP A 426 -2.96 20.09 3.44
CA TRP A 426 -4.16 19.34 3.83
C TRP A 426 -3.92 17.85 3.66
N CYS A 427 -3.97 17.11 4.76
CA CYS A 427 -3.71 15.68 4.81
C CYS A 427 -5.00 14.91 5.07
N LEU A 428 -5.31 13.93 4.23
CA LEU A 428 -6.26 12.86 4.56
C LEU A 428 -5.44 11.63 4.94
N VAL A 429 -5.54 11.18 6.18
CA VAL A 429 -4.76 10.05 6.70
C VAL A 429 -5.66 9.01 7.34
N ARG A 430 -5.19 7.77 7.33
CA ARG A 430 -5.84 6.69 8.07
C ARG A 430 -5.47 6.80 9.55
N ASP A 431 -6.47 6.77 10.41
CA ASP A 431 -6.32 6.81 11.87
C ASP A 431 -7.06 5.62 12.48
N GLY A 432 -6.35 4.50 12.63
CA GLY A 432 -6.95 3.22 12.99
C GLY A 432 -7.99 2.75 11.98
N ASP A 433 -9.26 2.69 12.41
CA ASP A 433 -10.40 2.31 11.57
C ASP A 433 -11.17 3.51 11.01
N GLN A 434 -10.72 4.73 11.31
CA GLN A 434 -11.28 5.99 10.85
C GLN A 434 -10.31 6.70 9.88
N TYR A 435 -10.79 7.81 9.32
CA TYR A 435 -10.01 8.69 8.47
C TYR A 435 -10.00 10.09 9.07
N ARG A 436 -8.82 10.69 9.17
CA ARG A 436 -8.62 12.02 9.70
C ARG A 436 -8.28 12.96 8.55
N VAL A 437 -8.96 14.09 8.47
CA VAL A 437 -8.59 15.20 7.57
C VAL A 437 -8.17 16.39 8.40
N GLN A 438 -6.98 16.91 8.17
CA GLN A 438 -6.41 18.02 8.94
C GLN A 438 -5.41 18.83 8.10
N TRP A 439 -5.07 20.03 8.56
CA TRP A 439 -3.95 20.80 8.04
C TRP A 439 -2.66 20.42 8.75
N SER A 440 -1.73 19.82 8.02
CA SER A 440 -0.42 19.38 8.52
C SER A 440 -0.56 18.53 9.78
N HIS A 441 0.05 18.95 10.89
CA HIS A 441 -0.01 18.31 12.21
C HIS A 441 -0.88 19.10 13.22
N ASP A 442 -1.70 20.06 12.76
CA ASP A 442 -2.54 20.88 13.65
C ASP A 442 -3.82 20.16 14.07
N GLU A 443 -3.80 19.59 15.28
CA GLU A 443 -4.94 18.89 15.89
C GLU A 443 -6.23 19.73 15.96
N ARG A 444 -6.15 21.07 15.97
CA ARG A 444 -7.35 21.94 16.03
C ARG A 444 -8.17 21.89 14.74
N THR A 445 -7.53 21.50 13.64
CA THR A 445 -8.17 21.37 12.33
C THR A 445 -8.60 19.93 12.03
N ALA A 446 -8.24 18.98 12.91
CA ALA A 446 -8.50 17.58 12.70
C ALA A 446 -10.00 17.26 12.78
N VAL A 447 -10.50 16.64 11.72
CA VAL A 447 -11.86 16.11 11.65
C VAL A 447 -11.78 14.62 11.32
N LEU A 448 -12.41 13.80 12.16
CA LEU A 448 -12.49 12.35 12.00
C LEU A 448 -13.76 11.93 11.25
N PHE A 449 -13.61 10.93 10.41
CA PHE A 449 -14.67 10.36 9.58
C PHE A 449 -14.66 8.83 9.66
N ASP A 450 -15.84 8.26 9.82
CA ASP A 450 -16.05 6.81 9.79
C ASP A 450 -16.03 6.23 8.37
N ASP A 451 -16.23 7.08 7.36
CA ASP A 451 -16.32 6.71 5.96
C ASP A 451 -15.35 7.53 5.10
N VAL A 452 -14.55 6.83 4.31
CA VAL A 452 -13.49 7.44 3.48
C VAL A 452 -14.04 8.36 2.40
N ARG A 453 -15.24 8.10 1.86
CA ARG A 453 -15.85 8.98 0.86
C ARG A 453 -16.26 10.31 1.50
N GLN A 454 -16.76 10.29 2.73
CA GLN A 454 -17.04 11.52 3.47
C GLN A 454 -15.76 12.32 3.74
N ALA A 455 -14.69 11.66 4.16
CA ALA A 455 -13.37 12.28 4.35
C ALA A 455 -12.85 12.90 3.04
N ALA A 456 -12.92 12.16 1.93
CA ALA A 456 -12.48 12.62 0.62
C ALA A 456 -13.29 13.83 0.12
N VAL A 457 -14.61 13.81 0.29
CA VAL A 457 -15.48 14.97 -0.04
C VAL A 457 -15.15 16.18 0.82
N TYR A 458 -14.89 15.97 2.11
CA TYR A 458 -14.50 17.06 3.02
C TYR A 458 -13.15 17.66 2.61
N LEU A 459 -12.13 16.84 2.33
CA LEU A 459 -10.83 17.28 1.81
C LEU A 459 -11.01 18.05 0.50
N ALA A 460 -11.76 17.51 -0.46
CA ALA A 460 -12.06 18.18 -1.72
C ALA A 460 -12.69 19.57 -1.50
N GLY A 461 -13.62 19.68 -0.55
CA GLY A 461 -14.20 20.95 -0.14
C GLY A 461 -13.19 21.94 0.43
N GLN A 462 -12.26 21.48 1.28
CA GLN A 462 -11.18 22.31 1.82
C GLN A 462 -10.24 22.81 0.72
N LEU A 463 -9.85 21.94 -0.21
CA LEU A 463 -9.00 22.31 -1.35
C LEU A 463 -9.70 23.33 -2.26
N ALA A 464 -10.97 23.11 -2.58
CA ALA A 464 -11.74 24.02 -3.42
C ALA A 464 -11.96 25.39 -2.76
N ALA A 465 -12.28 25.43 -1.47
CA ALA A 465 -12.52 26.67 -0.73
C ALA A 465 -11.26 27.55 -0.62
N ASN A 466 -10.08 26.92 -0.53
CA ASN A 466 -8.79 27.60 -0.42
C ASN A 466 -8.02 27.68 -1.75
N GLY A 467 -8.62 27.23 -2.86
CA GLY A 467 -7.96 27.06 -4.16
C GLY A 467 -7.07 28.22 -4.62
N PRO A 468 -7.52 29.50 -4.54
CA PRO A 468 -6.70 30.63 -4.97
C PRO A 468 -5.36 30.79 -4.23
N SER A 469 -5.26 30.32 -2.99
CA SER A 469 -4.01 30.34 -2.21
C SER A 469 -3.16 29.07 -2.36
N LEU A 470 -3.71 28.04 -2.99
CA LEU A 470 -3.09 26.72 -3.10
C LEU A 470 -2.76 26.33 -4.56
N GLU A 471 -2.98 27.21 -5.55
CA GLU A 471 -2.65 26.95 -6.96
C GLU A 471 -1.13 26.73 -7.13
N TYR A 472 -0.73 25.79 -7.98
CA TYR A 472 0.67 25.60 -8.33
C TYR A 472 1.27 26.83 -9.02
N GLU A 473 2.54 27.07 -8.75
CA GLU A 473 3.29 28.14 -9.39
C GLU A 473 3.66 27.76 -10.84
N LEU A 474 3.84 28.77 -11.71
CA LEU A 474 4.34 28.51 -13.05
C LEU A 474 5.78 27.96 -12.97
N GLY A 475 6.03 26.86 -13.67
CA GLY A 475 7.30 26.13 -13.62
C GLY A 475 7.43 25.16 -12.44
N GLU A 476 6.44 25.10 -11.54
CA GLU A 476 6.37 24.06 -10.52
C GLU A 476 6.17 22.69 -11.18
N GLU A 477 6.95 21.70 -10.73
CA GLU A 477 6.80 20.32 -11.18
C GLU A 477 5.54 19.71 -10.57
N ILE A 478 4.69 19.14 -11.42
CA ILE A 478 3.44 18.49 -11.06
C ILE A 478 3.44 17.03 -11.53
N PRO A 479 2.73 16.13 -10.84
CA PRO A 479 2.48 14.78 -11.33
C PRO A 479 1.80 14.79 -12.70
N ALA A 480 2.17 13.86 -13.57
CA ALA A 480 1.61 13.78 -14.94
C ALA A 480 0.07 13.71 -14.97
N TRP A 481 -0.56 12.98 -14.04
CA TRP A 481 -2.01 12.90 -13.94
C TRP A 481 -2.70 14.24 -13.61
N GLN A 482 -1.95 15.23 -13.08
CA GLN A 482 -2.45 16.59 -12.82
C GLN A 482 -2.34 17.52 -14.02
N SER A 483 -1.74 17.05 -15.12
CA SER A 483 -1.59 17.87 -16.30
C SER A 483 -2.95 18.39 -16.77
N PRO A 484 -3.13 19.72 -16.93
CA PRO A 484 -4.38 20.27 -17.43
C PRO A 484 -4.58 20.01 -18.93
N LEU A 485 -3.55 19.52 -19.63
CA LEU A 485 -3.55 19.24 -21.07
C LEU A 485 -3.18 17.79 -21.33
N VAL A 486 -3.77 17.22 -22.37
CA VAL A 486 -3.44 15.88 -22.88
C VAL A 486 -2.78 16.00 -24.25
N VAL A 487 -1.98 15.00 -24.60
CA VAL A 487 -1.40 14.90 -25.93
C VAL A 487 -2.47 14.44 -26.92
N LEU A 488 -2.58 15.14 -28.04
CA LEU A 488 -3.48 14.87 -29.15
C LEU A 488 -2.60 14.30 -30.28
N SER A 489 -3.02 13.19 -30.90
CA SER A 489 -2.26 12.30 -31.82
C SER A 489 -1.64 11.07 -31.15
N ASP A 490 -0.90 10.29 -31.93
CA ASP A 490 -0.26 9.04 -31.50
C ASP A 490 1.08 9.25 -30.79
N ASP A 491 1.43 10.47 -30.41
CA ASP A 491 2.68 10.74 -29.67
C ASP A 491 2.63 10.19 -28.24
N PRO A 492 3.79 10.06 -27.56
CA PRO A 492 3.83 9.67 -26.16
C PRO A 492 2.95 10.57 -25.28
N PRO A 493 2.10 9.99 -24.42
CA PRO A 493 1.25 10.76 -23.52
C PRO A 493 2.08 11.42 -22.40
N VAL A 494 1.47 12.34 -21.64
CA VAL A 494 2.20 13.15 -20.64
C VAL A 494 2.89 12.30 -19.58
N GLU A 495 2.34 11.12 -19.27
CA GLU A 495 2.87 10.14 -18.32
C GLU A 495 4.19 9.49 -18.78
N SER A 496 4.57 9.63 -20.05
CA SER A 496 5.85 9.13 -20.58
C SER A 496 7.03 10.06 -20.31
N PHE A 497 6.80 11.26 -19.78
CA PHE A 497 7.84 12.26 -19.54
C PHE A 497 8.32 12.27 -18.08
N ALA A 498 9.58 12.65 -17.88
CA ALA A 498 10.23 12.63 -16.57
C ALA A 498 9.82 13.79 -15.66
N ALA A 499 9.53 14.96 -16.24
CA ALA A 499 9.02 16.11 -15.50
C ALA A 499 7.92 16.82 -16.29
N VAL A 500 6.90 17.31 -15.58
CA VAL A 500 5.74 18.00 -16.13
C VAL A 500 5.53 19.28 -15.33
N SER A 501 5.36 20.41 -16.01
CA SER A 501 5.09 21.70 -15.35
C SER A 501 4.23 22.59 -16.24
N THR A 502 3.56 23.58 -15.66
CA THR A 502 2.84 24.60 -16.47
C THR A 502 3.68 25.85 -16.59
N VAL A 503 3.90 26.33 -17.82
CA VAL A 503 4.76 27.47 -18.10
C VAL A 503 4.07 28.49 -19.00
N MET A 504 4.59 29.72 -19.00
CA MET A 504 4.25 30.74 -19.99
C MET A 504 5.37 30.82 -21.02
N ILE A 505 5.05 30.61 -22.30
CA ILE A 505 5.99 30.75 -23.41
C ILE A 505 5.56 31.89 -24.33
N GLN A 506 6.52 32.60 -24.91
CA GLN A 506 6.25 33.67 -25.87
C GLN A 506 7.43 33.79 -26.83
N ASN A 507 7.16 34.04 -28.11
CA ASN A 507 8.19 34.27 -29.13
C ASN A 507 9.24 33.14 -29.20
N VAL A 508 8.79 31.89 -29.01
CA VAL A 508 9.65 30.71 -29.04
C VAL A 508 9.48 29.98 -30.37
N GLU A 509 10.58 29.50 -30.91
CA GLU A 509 10.56 28.58 -32.05
C GLU A 509 10.50 27.15 -31.55
N VAL A 510 9.62 26.38 -32.17
CA VAL A 510 9.35 25.00 -31.83
C VAL A 510 9.34 24.14 -33.08
N ASP A 511 9.65 22.86 -32.95
CA ASP A 511 9.60 21.93 -34.07
C ASP A 511 8.94 20.60 -33.67
N ARG A 512 8.57 19.82 -34.68
CA ARG A 512 7.86 18.54 -34.51
C ARG A 512 8.16 17.59 -35.66
N TYR A 513 8.27 16.31 -35.31
CA TYR A 513 8.23 15.18 -36.24
C TYR A 513 6.84 14.52 -36.18
N GLY A 514 5.95 14.82 -37.13
CA GLY A 514 4.57 14.33 -37.10
C GLY A 514 3.57 15.23 -37.81
N SER A 515 2.31 14.82 -37.84
CA SER A 515 1.24 15.58 -38.48
C SER A 515 0.86 16.84 -37.68
N GLN A 516 0.15 17.77 -38.35
CA GLN A 516 -0.40 18.99 -37.75
C GLN A 516 -1.65 18.75 -36.88
N GLU A 517 -2.18 17.52 -36.87
CA GLU A 517 -3.26 17.10 -35.96
C GLU A 517 -2.76 16.91 -34.51
N GLY A 518 -1.43 16.83 -34.33
CA GLY A 518 -0.81 16.75 -33.02
C GLY A 518 -0.69 18.10 -32.30
N ASN A 519 -0.43 18.05 -30.99
CA ASN A 519 -0.22 19.24 -30.15
C ASN A 519 1.08 19.23 -29.33
N LEU A 520 1.90 18.18 -29.42
CA LEU A 520 3.21 18.12 -28.79
C LEU A 520 4.29 18.71 -29.72
N VAL A 521 5.04 19.69 -29.24
CA VAL A 521 6.15 20.31 -29.97
C VAL A 521 7.39 20.36 -29.08
N TYR A 522 8.58 20.42 -29.66
CA TYR A 522 9.83 20.57 -28.90
C TYR A 522 10.44 21.93 -29.15
N VAL A 523 11.26 22.42 -28.21
CA VAL A 523 12.09 23.61 -28.49
C VAL A 523 12.89 23.34 -29.77
N ALA A 524 12.87 24.27 -30.72
CA ALA A 524 13.52 24.08 -32.02
C ALA A 524 14.97 23.64 -31.86
N GLU A 525 15.43 22.75 -32.74
CA GLU A 525 16.80 22.22 -32.75
C GLU A 525 17.16 21.31 -31.56
N THR A 526 16.17 20.90 -30.74
CA THR A 526 16.38 19.81 -29.76
C THR A 526 16.79 18.53 -30.50
N PRO A 527 17.95 17.90 -30.21
CA PRO A 527 18.36 16.65 -30.87
C PRO A 527 17.29 15.57 -30.74
N PHE A 528 17.08 14.75 -31.79
CA PHE A 528 15.98 13.78 -31.83
C PHE A 528 16.03 12.80 -30.64
N GLU A 529 17.24 12.36 -30.28
CA GLU A 529 17.54 11.43 -29.20
C GLU A 529 17.15 11.98 -27.82
N GLN A 530 17.13 13.31 -27.66
CA GLN A 530 16.77 13.96 -26.41
C GLN A 530 15.26 14.09 -26.21
N ARG A 531 14.45 13.76 -27.22
CA ARG A 531 13.00 14.03 -27.22
C ARG A 531 12.18 12.95 -26.51
N GLY A 532 12.75 11.79 -26.22
CA GLY A 532 12.01 10.65 -25.66
C GLY A 532 10.95 10.09 -26.62
N LEU A 533 11.13 10.27 -27.92
CA LEU A 533 10.22 9.79 -28.97
C LEU A 533 10.68 8.42 -29.50
N PRO A 534 9.75 7.56 -29.97
CA PRO A 534 10.12 6.32 -30.66
C PRO A 534 11.04 6.56 -31.87
N PRO A 535 12.10 5.76 -32.11
CA PRO A 535 13.06 5.98 -33.19
C PRO A 535 12.45 6.12 -34.59
N GLU A 536 11.36 5.40 -34.86
CA GLU A 536 10.64 5.44 -36.13
C GLU A 536 10.01 6.81 -36.42
N TYR A 537 9.85 7.68 -35.42
CA TYR A 537 9.28 9.02 -35.59
C TYR A 537 10.24 9.96 -36.32
N ALA A 538 11.54 9.66 -36.37
CA ALA A 538 12.53 10.46 -37.10
C ALA A 538 12.21 10.54 -38.62
N ASN A 539 11.47 9.56 -39.14
CA ASN A 539 11.05 9.50 -40.54
C ASN A 539 9.72 10.25 -40.81
N ARG A 540 9.06 10.79 -39.79
CA ARG A 540 7.83 11.56 -39.94
C ARG A 540 8.12 12.95 -40.54
N PRO A 541 7.12 13.61 -41.16
CA PRO A 541 7.26 14.98 -41.63
C PRO A 541 7.81 15.90 -40.53
N TYR A 542 8.90 16.60 -40.84
CA TYR A 542 9.49 17.59 -39.94
C TYR A 542 8.92 18.97 -40.25
N HIS A 543 8.46 19.65 -39.20
CA HIS A 543 7.91 20.99 -39.28
C HIS A 543 8.54 21.88 -38.21
N ARG A 544 8.80 23.15 -38.54
CA ARG A 544 9.26 24.20 -37.61
C ARG A 544 8.24 25.32 -37.59
N TYR A 545 7.92 25.81 -36.41
CA TYR A 545 6.92 26.84 -36.18
C TYR A 545 7.46 27.94 -35.28
N ARG A 546 6.96 29.15 -35.47
CA ARG A 546 7.17 30.27 -34.57
C ARG A 546 5.87 30.58 -33.84
N ILE A 547 5.93 30.52 -32.52
CA ILE A 547 4.84 30.98 -31.66
C ILE A 547 4.97 32.49 -31.52
N SER A 548 3.97 33.22 -32.02
CA SER A 548 3.98 34.68 -32.07
C SER A 548 2.80 35.26 -31.29
N GLY A 549 2.92 36.52 -30.83
CA GLY A 549 1.83 37.24 -30.17
C GLY A 549 1.91 37.22 -28.64
N ASP A 550 0.75 37.12 -27.98
CA ASP A 550 0.63 37.14 -26.52
C ASP A 550 1.24 35.89 -25.87
N PRO A 551 1.68 35.93 -24.60
CA PRO A 551 2.20 34.76 -23.88
C PRO A 551 1.18 33.61 -23.79
N TRP A 552 1.63 32.39 -24.04
CA TRP A 552 0.83 31.17 -24.04
C TRP A 552 1.05 30.38 -22.76
N ARG A 553 -0.04 29.99 -22.09
CA ARG A 553 0.00 29.01 -21.00
C ARG A 553 -0.03 27.60 -21.61
N VAL A 554 1.07 26.87 -21.47
CA VAL A 554 1.23 25.51 -22.01
C VAL A 554 1.73 24.57 -20.92
N VAL A 555 1.63 23.27 -21.17
CA VAL A 555 2.29 22.25 -20.33
C VAL A 555 3.66 21.98 -20.90
N SER A 556 4.72 22.25 -20.14
CA SER A 556 6.08 21.83 -20.45
C SER A 556 6.28 20.39 -20.00
N VAL A 557 6.83 19.57 -20.87
CA VAL A 557 7.27 18.20 -20.57
C VAL A 557 8.77 18.10 -20.80
N VAL A 558 9.47 17.32 -19.97
CA VAL A 558 10.90 17.06 -20.13
C VAL A 558 11.10 15.55 -20.24
N ALA A 559 11.71 15.12 -21.34
CA ALA A 559 12.06 13.71 -21.54
C ALA A 559 13.16 13.28 -20.56
N ALA A 560 13.31 11.97 -20.32
CA ALA A 560 14.35 11.46 -19.43
C ALA A 560 15.77 11.81 -19.92
N GLU A 561 15.90 12.02 -21.23
CA GLU A 561 17.08 12.37 -22.00
C GLU A 561 17.32 13.90 -22.04
N GLY A 562 16.45 14.68 -21.39
CA GLY A 562 16.64 16.11 -21.12
C GLY A 562 15.97 17.08 -22.11
N GLY A 563 15.42 16.59 -23.23
CA GLY A 563 14.76 17.43 -24.21
C GLY A 563 13.43 18.01 -23.71
N ARG A 564 13.23 19.31 -23.94
CA ARG A 564 12.04 20.04 -23.50
C ARG A 564 10.99 20.13 -24.61
N GLY A 565 9.80 19.61 -24.31
CA GLY A 565 8.60 19.72 -25.12
C GLY A 565 7.55 20.63 -24.50
N TYR A 566 6.59 21.06 -25.32
CA TYR A 566 5.39 21.77 -24.94
C TYR A 566 4.16 21.08 -25.53
N VAL A 567 3.18 20.78 -24.67
CA VAL A 567 1.85 20.32 -25.07
C VAL A 567 0.96 21.56 -25.20
N LEU A 568 0.52 21.84 -26.42
CA LEU A 568 -0.34 22.98 -26.73
C LEU A 568 -1.81 22.67 -26.40
N PRO A 569 -2.65 23.67 -26.05
CA PRO A 569 -4.05 23.40 -25.68
C PRO A 569 -4.94 22.82 -26.80
N LYS A 570 -4.52 22.97 -28.06
CA LYS A 570 -5.24 22.51 -29.26
C LYS A 570 -4.25 21.98 -30.31
N PRO A 571 -4.73 21.26 -31.35
CA PRO A 571 -3.90 20.84 -32.47
C PRO A 571 -3.22 22.00 -33.19
N ILE A 572 -2.03 21.75 -33.74
CA ILE A 572 -1.22 22.74 -34.47
C ILE A 572 -1.98 23.36 -35.64
N GLU A 573 -2.72 22.55 -36.41
CA GLU A 573 -3.49 23.02 -37.57
C GLU A 573 -4.51 24.12 -37.24
N GLU A 574 -5.08 24.11 -36.03
CA GLU A 574 -6.03 25.13 -35.62
C GLU A 574 -5.33 26.47 -35.36
N TYR A 575 -4.16 26.44 -34.74
CA TYR A 575 -3.37 27.64 -34.47
C TYR A 575 -2.74 28.23 -35.73
N LEU A 576 -2.35 27.40 -36.70
CA LEU A 576 -1.93 27.85 -38.03
C LEU A 576 -3.08 28.58 -38.75
N ARG A 577 -4.29 27.99 -38.73
CA ARG A 577 -5.49 28.59 -39.35
C ARG A 577 -5.88 29.93 -38.72
N GLN A 578 -5.64 30.08 -37.41
CA GLN A 578 -5.93 31.30 -36.66
C GLN A 578 -4.79 32.33 -36.72
N GLY A 579 -3.63 32.00 -37.30
CA GLY A 579 -2.47 32.89 -37.40
C GLY A 579 -1.68 33.06 -36.09
N TYR A 580 -1.91 32.17 -35.12
CA TYR A 580 -1.22 32.16 -33.83
C TYR A 580 0.12 31.39 -33.88
N LEU A 581 0.22 30.43 -34.80
CA LEU A 581 1.46 29.79 -35.22
C LEU A 581 1.77 30.20 -36.65
N GLU A 582 3.03 30.45 -36.95
CA GLU A 582 3.53 30.61 -38.31
C GLU A 582 4.52 29.48 -38.61
N GLU A 583 4.31 28.75 -39.70
CA GLU A 583 5.29 27.76 -40.14
C GLU A 583 6.55 28.46 -40.66
N VAL A 584 7.68 28.22 -39.98
CA VAL A 584 8.98 28.73 -40.37
C VAL A 584 9.49 27.82 -41.48
N VAL A 585 9.12 28.16 -42.71
CA VAL A 585 9.83 27.62 -43.87
C VAL A 585 11.26 28.12 -43.76
N ALA A 586 12.22 27.22 -43.54
CA ALA A 586 13.63 27.55 -43.64
C ALA A 586 13.88 28.15 -45.03
N GLN A 587 14.01 29.48 -45.11
CA GLN A 587 14.45 30.15 -46.32
C GLN A 587 15.95 29.89 -46.50
N ALA A 588 16.27 28.68 -46.95
CA ALA A 588 17.30 28.49 -47.96
C ALA A 588 16.57 27.88 -49.17
N GLY A 589 15.66 28.66 -49.75
CA GLY A 589 14.95 28.27 -50.96
C GLY A 589 15.92 28.21 -52.15
N HIS A 590 15.56 27.38 -53.13
CA HIS A 590 16.19 27.33 -54.44
C HIS A 590 16.50 28.76 -54.96
N PRO A 591 17.76 29.13 -55.29
CA PRO A 591 18.17 30.51 -55.57
C PRO A 591 17.66 31.08 -56.91
N GLY A 592 16.68 30.42 -57.53
CA GLY A 592 16.25 30.65 -58.91
C GLY A 592 17.29 30.25 -59.96
N LEU A 593 16.92 30.35 -61.24
CA LEU A 593 17.88 30.18 -62.33
C LEU A 593 18.68 31.47 -62.53
N PRO A 594 20.00 31.39 -62.82
CA PRO A 594 20.79 32.57 -63.15
C PRO A 594 20.29 33.20 -64.47
N PRO A 595 20.44 34.53 -64.65
CA PRO A 595 20.06 35.18 -65.91
C PRO A 595 20.91 34.65 -67.07
N ILE A 596 20.29 34.53 -68.25
CA ILE A 596 20.97 34.05 -69.48
C ILE A 596 22.13 34.98 -69.82
N ASN A 597 23.34 34.42 -69.88
CA ASN A 597 24.57 35.10 -70.27
C ASN A 597 25.11 34.61 -71.63
N ASP A 598 26.23 35.17 -72.09
CA ASP A 598 26.78 34.85 -73.41
C ASP A 598 27.37 33.43 -73.50
N ASP A 599 27.89 32.88 -72.41
CA ASP A 599 28.37 31.49 -72.33
C ASP A 599 27.21 30.50 -72.45
N MET A 600 26.08 30.78 -71.80
CA MET A 600 24.85 30.01 -71.93
C MET A 600 24.29 30.07 -73.35
N ARG A 601 24.38 31.23 -74.02
CA ARG A 601 24.01 31.36 -75.44
C ARG A 601 24.94 30.57 -76.36
N ALA A 602 26.24 30.55 -76.10
CA ALA A 602 27.20 29.74 -76.84
C ALA A 602 26.95 28.23 -76.62
N ALA A 603 26.60 27.80 -75.41
CA ALA A 603 26.21 26.43 -75.10
C ALA A 603 24.88 26.03 -75.78
N ALA A 604 23.90 26.93 -75.81
CA ALA A 604 22.63 26.71 -76.51
C ALA A 604 22.82 26.51 -78.02
N ALA A 605 23.69 27.32 -78.67
CA ALA A 605 24.01 27.16 -80.09
C ALA A 605 24.65 25.79 -80.41
N GLN A 606 25.32 25.17 -79.43
CA GLN A 606 25.96 23.86 -79.56
C GLN A 606 25.01 22.69 -79.22
N ASN A 607 23.85 22.95 -78.61
CA ASN A 607 22.91 21.93 -78.16
C ASN A 607 21.46 22.18 -78.63
N PRO A 608 21.19 22.21 -79.95
CA PRO A 608 19.85 22.47 -80.49
C PRO A 608 18.87 21.36 -80.09
N ASN A 609 17.62 21.75 -79.80
CA ASN A 609 16.56 20.89 -79.21
C ASN A 609 16.84 20.35 -77.79
N GLY A 610 17.96 20.73 -77.17
CA GLY A 610 18.40 20.27 -75.85
C GLY A 610 17.91 21.13 -74.69
N TRP A 611 18.68 21.09 -73.60
CA TRP A 611 18.56 21.93 -72.41
C TRP A 611 19.95 22.43 -72.03
N VAL A 612 20.04 23.66 -71.52
CA VAL A 612 21.24 24.17 -70.84
C VAL A 612 20.95 24.18 -69.35
N TYR A 613 21.59 23.26 -68.61
CA TYR A 613 21.45 23.15 -67.17
C TYR A 613 22.40 24.12 -66.45
N CYS A 614 21.92 24.71 -65.37
CA CYS A 614 22.67 25.61 -64.50
C CYS A 614 22.99 24.86 -63.21
N ALA A 615 24.26 24.71 -62.89
CA ALA A 615 24.70 24.23 -61.59
C ALA A 615 24.89 25.40 -60.62
N ASP A 616 24.87 25.12 -59.33
CA ASP A 616 25.21 26.10 -58.30
C ASP A 616 26.66 26.59 -58.48
N PRO A 617 26.95 27.91 -58.37
CA PRO A 617 28.29 28.45 -58.55
C PRO A 617 29.30 27.94 -57.51
N ASP A 618 28.84 27.39 -56.39
CA ASP A 618 29.72 26.80 -55.37
C ASP A 618 30.21 25.39 -55.76
N VAL A 619 29.83 24.86 -56.93
CA VAL A 619 30.37 23.60 -57.43
C VAL A 619 31.82 23.78 -57.87
N ASP A 620 32.73 23.09 -57.19
CA ASP A 620 34.14 22.97 -57.60
C ASP A 620 34.35 21.69 -58.44
N PRO A 621 34.68 21.82 -59.74
CA PRO A 621 34.87 20.67 -60.62
C PRO A 621 36.11 19.83 -60.28
N ARG A 622 36.97 20.26 -59.34
CA ARG A 622 38.05 19.43 -58.79
C ARG A 622 37.53 18.26 -57.94
N PHE A 623 36.35 18.40 -57.34
CA PHE A 623 35.80 17.44 -56.38
C PHE A 623 34.45 16.85 -56.79
N ILE A 624 33.69 17.56 -57.62
CA ILE A 624 32.39 17.09 -58.12
C ILE A 624 32.54 16.78 -59.61
N GLU A 625 32.55 15.50 -59.94
CA GLU A 625 32.59 15.04 -61.33
C GLU A 625 31.19 15.11 -61.96
N GLY A 626 31.09 15.77 -63.12
CA GLY A 626 29.81 15.96 -63.81
C GLY A 626 28.88 16.95 -63.11
N ILE A 627 27.57 16.76 -63.26
CA ILE A 627 26.55 17.63 -62.66
C ILE A 627 25.50 16.76 -61.95
N PRO A 628 25.79 16.29 -60.71
CA PRO A 628 24.85 15.47 -59.96
C PRO A 628 23.56 16.26 -59.63
N LEU A 629 22.42 15.57 -59.57
CA LEU A 629 21.12 16.22 -59.38
C LEU A 629 21.07 17.21 -58.18
N PRO A 630 21.66 16.93 -57.00
CA PRO A 630 21.60 17.84 -55.87
C PRO A 630 22.23 19.23 -56.09
N VAL A 631 23.12 19.38 -57.08
CA VAL A 631 23.83 20.65 -57.36
C VAL A 631 23.21 21.44 -58.52
N VAL A 632 22.25 20.87 -59.23
CA VAL A 632 21.59 21.49 -60.38
C VAL A 632 20.52 22.46 -59.88
N LEU A 633 20.57 23.72 -60.32
CA LEU A 633 19.52 24.73 -60.13
C LEU A 633 18.35 24.55 -61.13
N GLY A 634 18.54 23.77 -62.17
CA GLY A 634 17.55 23.55 -63.23
C GLY A 634 18.10 23.96 -64.59
N GLY A 635 17.26 24.33 -65.55
CA GLY A 635 17.73 24.61 -66.90
C GLY A 635 16.78 25.40 -67.79
N TYR A 636 17.34 25.89 -68.90
CA TYR A 636 16.63 26.61 -69.95
C TYR A 636 16.50 25.74 -71.20
N LYS A 637 15.29 25.69 -71.78
CA LYS A 637 15.01 24.90 -72.99
C LYS A 637 15.57 25.58 -74.23
N VAL A 638 16.23 24.81 -75.10
CA VAL A 638 16.80 25.28 -76.37
C VAL A 638 15.97 24.78 -77.56
N GLY A 639 15.66 25.70 -78.48
CA GLY A 639 14.92 25.43 -79.71
C GLY A 639 15.79 24.81 -80.83
N PRO A 640 15.18 24.45 -81.97
CA PRO A 640 15.89 23.89 -83.12
C PRO A 640 16.84 24.87 -83.82
N ASP A 641 16.66 26.17 -83.59
CA ASP A 641 17.49 27.26 -84.10
C ASP A 641 18.70 27.59 -83.19
N GLY A 642 18.89 26.83 -82.11
CA GLY A 642 19.97 27.04 -81.13
C GLY A 642 19.73 28.23 -80.19
N GLN A 643 18.51 28.79 -80.15
CA GLN A 643 18.14 29.88 -79.24
C GLN A 643 17.25 29.36 -78.08
N PHE A 644 17.19 30.11 -76.98
CA PHE A 644 16.34 29.76 -75.83
C PHE A 644 14.86 30.01 -76.12
N THR A 645 13.98 29.07 -75.77
CA THR A 645 12.54 29.15 -76.06
C THR A 645 11.74 29.97 -75.04
N GLY A 646 12.35 30.27 -73.88
CA GLY A 646 11.69 30.87 -72.72
C GLY A 646 11.10 29.86 -71.73
N GLU A 647 11.10 28.57 -72.04
CA GLU A 647 10.69 27.50 -71.11
C GLU A 647 11.83 27.16 -70.14
N THR A 648 11.50 27.04 -68.85
CA THR A 648 12.44 26.78 -67.76
C THR A 648 12.02 25.58 -66.94
N PHE A 649 13.01 24.80 -66.50
CA PHE A 649 12.86 23.75 -65.50
C PHE A 649 13.60 24.18 -64.24
N VAL A 650 12.95 24.07 -63.08
CA VAL A 650 13.57 24.27 -61.77
C VAL A 650 13.72 22.89 -61.13
N ASN A 651 14.90 22.61 -60.60
CA ASN A 651 15.19 21.30 -60.03
C ASN A 651 14.72 21.20 -58.57
N GLU A 652 13.68 20.42 -58.32
CA GLU A 652 13.14 20.18 -56.97
C GLU A 652 14.10 19.36 -56.08
N ASP A 653 15.00 18.58 -56.69
CA ASP A 653 16.01 17.79 -55.98
C ASP A 653 17.25 18.59 -55.57
N TYR A 654 17.29 19.90 -55.89
CA TYR A 654 18.36 20.79 -55.46
C TYR A 654 18.53 20.78 -53.93
N ARG A 655 19.78 20.81 -53.49
CA ARG A 655 20.15 20.99 -52.08
C ARG A 655 20.97 22.27 -51.97
N PRO A 656 20.62 23.20 -51.05
CA PRO A 656 21.37 24.44 -50.87
C PRO A 656 22.86 24.18 -50.61
N SER A 657 23.72 24.99 -51.24
CA SER A 657 25.18 24.90 -51.10
C SER A 657 25.65 25.08 -49.66
N PRO A 658 26.88 24.65 -49.32
CA PRO A 658 27.48 24.90 -48.00
C PRO A 658 27.37 26.37 -47.56
N ARG A 659 27.63 27.30 -48.48
CA ARG A 659 27.53 28.75 -48.23
C ARG A 659 26.09 29.19 -47.98
N LEU A 660 25.12 28.71 -48.76
CA LEU A 660 23.69 29.04 -48.55
C LEU A 660 23.13 28.45 -47.25
N ARG A 661 23.74 27.38 -46.74
CA ARG A 661 23.44 26.79 -45.42
C ARG A 661 24.13 27.52 -44.26
N GLY A 662 24.97 28.53 -44.54
CA GLY A 662 25.70 29.29 -43.54
C GLY A 662 26.89 28.54 -42.94
N TYR A 663 27.41 27.52 -43.61
CA TYR A 663 28.63 26.83 -43.16
C TYR A 663 29.85 27.77 -43.29
N PRO A 664 30.88 27.61 -42.42
CA PRO A 664 32.09 28.43 -42.48
C PRO A 664 32.79 28.37 -43.83
N GLU A 665 33.44 29.47 -44.23
CA GLU A 665 34.23 29.50 -45.46
C GLU A 665 35.43 28.54 -45.33
N PRO A 666 35.59 27.56 -46.24
CA PRO A 666 36.58 26.51 -46.09
C PRO A 666 38.00 27.04 -46.29
N GLN A 667 38.89 26.73 -45.37
CA GLN A 667 40.32 27.09 -45.43
C GLN A 667 41.18 25.97 -46.03
N THR A 668 40.65 24.74 -46.10
CA THR A 668 41.33 23.57 -46.67
C THR A 668 40.41 22.82 -47.62
N ASP A 669 41.00 22.07 -48.56
CA ASP A 669 40.24 21.20 -49.46
C ASP A 669 39.40 20.17 -48.68
N PHE A 670 39.87 19.74 -47.50
CA PHE A 670 39.10 18.89 -46.59
C PHE A 670 37.83 19.57 -46.07
N GLU A 671 37.91 20.83 -45.63
CA GLU A 671 36.74 21.59 -45.17
C GLU A 671 35.74 21.84 -46.31
N LEU A 672 36.23 22.06 -47.53
CA LEU A 672 35.39 22.22 -48.72
C LEU A 672 34.57 20.95 -49.00
N VAL A 673 35.23 19.79 -48.99
CA VAL A 673 34.57 18.49 -49.22
C VAL A 673 33.68 18.09 -48.04
N LEU A 674 34.08 18.40 -46.81
CA LEU A 674 33.21 18.26 -45.64
C LEU A 674 31.93 19.08 -45.81
N GLY A 675 32.04 20.29 -46.34
CA GLY A 675 30.90 21.12 -46.72
C GLY A 675 29.99 20.44 -47.73
N TYR A 676 30.54 19.89 -48.81
CA TYR A 676 29.76 19.17 -49.82
C TYR A 676 29.07 17.92 -49.27
N VAL A 677 29.75 17.13 -48.42
CA VAL A 677 29.15 15.97 -47.75
C VAL A 677 28.01 16.41 -46.82
N ALA A 678 28.23 17.43 -45.99
CA ALA A 678 27.23 17.99 -45.09
C ALA A 678 26.06 18.67 -45.83
N ALA A 679 26.27 19.15 -47.06
CA ALA A 679 25.22 19.69 -47.93
C ALA A 679 24.46 18.60 -48.71
N GLY A 680 24.94 17.35 -48.68
CA GLY A 680 24.38 16.23 -49.44
C GLY A 680 24.74 16.24 -50.93
N TRP A 681 25.80 16.96 -51.31
CA TRP A 681 26.30 17.05 -52.68
C TRP A 681 27.27 15.91 -53.03
N LEU A 682 28.00 15.40 -52.03
CA LEU A 682 28.87 14.23 -52.15
C LEU A 682 28.49 13.17 -51.11
N PRO A 683 28.62 11.87 -51.42
CA PRO A 683 28.42 10.82 -50.44
C PRO A 683 29.54 10.81 -49.39
N HIS A 684 29.25 10.31 -48.18
CA HIS A 684 30.17 10.33 -47.04
C HIS A 684 31.56 9.74 -47.33
N HIS A 685 31.66 8.70 -48.15
CA HIS A 685 32.95 8.04 -48.44
C HIS A 685 33.94 8.91 -49.22
N GLU A 686 33.50 10.00 -49.86
CA GLU A 686 34.38 10.94 -50.58
C GLU A 686 35.26 11.78 -49.64
N ILE A 687 34.95 11.83 -48.34
CA ILE A 687 35.76 12.59 -47.37
C ILE A 687 37.09 11.87 -47.07
N VAL A 688 37.12 10.54 -47.15
CA VAL A 688 38.25 9.71 -46.73
C VAL A 688 39.49 9.92 -47.62
N PRO A 689 39.40 9.91 -48.96
CA PRO A 689 40.55 10.20 -49.82
C PRO A 689 41.15 11.60 -49.58
N VAL A 690 40.30 12.60 -49.32
CA VAL A 690 40.72 13.99 -49.10
C VAL A 690 41.38 14.16 -47.74
N SER A 691 40.97 13.36 -46.74
CA SER A 691 41.60 13.34 -45.41
C SER A 691 43.08 12.97 -45.45
N LEU A 692 43.53 12.18 -46.45
CA LEU A 692 44.91 11.70 -46.53
C LEU A 692 45.92 12.83 -46.71
N GLU A 693 45.58 13.83 -47.51
CA GLU A 693 46.45 14.98 -47.80
C GLU A 693 46.03 16.22 -46.99
N ALA A 694 45.02 16.11 -46.12
CA ALA A 694 44.53 17.21 -45.30
C ALA A 694 45.60 17.63 -44.27
N PRO A 695 45.93 18.93 -44.14
CA PRO A 695 46.94 19.42 -43.20
C PRO A 695 46.38 19.52 -41.78
N PHE A 696 46.09 18.39 -41.17
CA PHE A 696 45.54 18.32 -39.82
C PHE A 696 46.51 18.89 -38.77
N LEU A 697 45.94 19.62 -37.81
CA LEU A 697 46.61 20.09 -36.61
C LEU A 697 46.18 19.22 -35.43
N LEU A 698 47.10 18.81 -34.57
CA LEU A 698 46.78 18.02 -33.38
C LEU A 698 47.72 18.34 -32.22
N GLU A 699 47.24 18.08 -31.02
CA GLU A 699 48.01 18.25 -29.79
C GLU A 699 48.84 16.99 -29.51
N THR A 700 50.12 17.16 -29.18
CA THR A 700 51.00 16.04 -28.79
C THR A 700 50.98 15.81 -27.28
N ASP A 701 51.42 14.64 -26.83
CA ASP A 701 51.53 14.30 -25.41
C ASP A 701 52.69 15.03 -24.66
N GLY A 702 53.39 15.95 -25.33
CA GLY A 702 54.55 16.68 -24.81
C GLY A 702 55.89 15.93 -24.90
N ASN A 703 55.88 14.62 -25.23
CA ASN A 703 57.07 13.78 -25.42
C ASN A 703 57.26 13.34 -26.88
N GLY A 704 56.47 13.88 -27.81
CA GLY A 704 56.52 13.57 -29.24
C GLY A 704 55.58 12.43 -29.67
N GLY A 705 54.70 11.96 -28.79
CA GLY A 705 53.64 11.00 -29.08
C GLY A 705 52.28 11.66 -29.35
N LEU A 706 51.34 10.88 -29.90
CA LEU A 706 49.97 11.32 -30.14
C LEU A 706 49.17 11.35 -28.82
N ARG A 707 48.35 12.38 -28.62
CA ARG A 707 47.44 12.46 -27.47
C ARG A 707 46.13 11.73 -27.78
N ILE A 708 45.96 10.53 -27.24
CA ILE A 708 44.75 9.71 -27.41
C ILE A 708 43.77 10.00 -26.27
N GLY A 709 42.52 10.33 -26.62
CA GLY A 709 41.41 10.48 -25.68
C GLY A 709 40.59 9.21 -25.55
N VAL A 710 39.88 9.05 -24.44
CA VAL A 710 38.92 7.96 -24.20
C VAL A 710 37.57 8.60 -23.85
N ASP A 711 36.51 8.27 -24.59
CA ASP A 711 35.17 8.79 -24.29
C ASP A 711 34.50 8.05 -23.12
N GLY A 712 33.31 8.51 -22.70
CA GLY A 712 32.56 7.91 -21.58
C GLY A 712 32.16 6.44 -21.75
N ASN A 713 32.27 5.90 -22.97
CA ASN A 713 31.99 4.52 -23.32
C ASN A 713 33.26 3.67 -23.49
N GLY A 714 34.44 4.24 -23.24
CA GLY A 714 35.72 3.54 -23.35
C GLY A 714 36.30 3.48 -24.77
N ARG A 715 35.73 4.22 -25.74
CA ARG A 715 36.24 4.28 -27.12
C ARG A 715 37.42 5.25 -27.19
N GLU A 716 38.52 4.79 -27.78
CA GLU A 716 39.72 5.59 -27.99
C GLU A 716 39.58 6.46 -29.25
N PHE A 717 39.97 7.73 -29.14
CA PHE A 717 39.87 8.70 -30.24
C PHE A 717 41.07 9.64 -30.32
N LEU A 718 41.35 10.12 -31.53
CA LEU A 718 42.35 11.14 -31.81
C LEU A 718 41.65 12.43 -32.26
N ALA A 719 41.82 13.50 -31.48
CA ALA A 719 41.33 14.82 -31.85
C ALA A 719 42.27 15.49 -32.85
N VAL A 720 41.73 15.89 -34.01
CA VAL A 720 42.45 16.66 -35.03
C VAL A 720 41.64 17.89 -35.42
N TYR A 721 42.31 18.91 -35.93
CA TYR A 721 41.69 20.18 -36.32
C TYR A 721 42.03 20.48 -37.77
N SER A 722 41.02 20.85 -38.56
CA SER A 722 41.15 21.03 -40.01
C SER A 722 41.81 22.35 -40.41
N SER A 723 41.81 23.35 -39.52
CA SER A 723 42.49 24.65 -39.71
C SER A 723 42.78 25.33 -38.36
N PRO A 724 43.70 26.32 -38.30
CA PRO A 724 44.10 26.97 -37.05
C PRO A 724 42.95 27.58 -36.24
N GLY A 725 41.85 27.99 -36.91
CA GLY A 725 40.67 28.56 -36.26
C GLY A 725 39.89 27.58 -35.38
N TYR A 726 40.07 26.27 -35.59
CA TYR A 726 39.44 25.23 -34.78
C TYR A 726 40.32 24.74 -33.62
N VAL A 727 41.60 25.14 -33.58
CA VAL A 727 42.51 24.74 -32.50
C VAL A 727 42.13 25.49 -31.21
N PRO A 728 41.90 24.78 -30.08
CA PRO A 728 41.58 25.41 -28.81
C PRO A 728 42.67 26.40 -28.36
N PRO A 729 42.31 27.56 -27.77
CA PRO A 729 43.29 28.58 -27.36
C PRO A 729 44.32 28.09 -26.33
N ASP A 730 44.00 27.02 -25.60
CA ASP A 730 44.80 26.41 -24.55
C ASP A 730 45.59 25.18 -24.99
N ALA A 731 45.50 24.78 -26.27
CA ALA A 731 46.24 23.65 -26.82
C ALA A 731 47.76 23.88 -26.73
N GLN A 732 48.50 22.89 -26.21
CA GLN A 732 49.95 22.96 -26.03
C GLN A 732 50.68 22.01 -27.00
N ALA A 733 51.86 22.40 -27.48
CA ALA A 733 52.67 21.52 -28.36
C ALA A 733 51.90 21.00 -29.60
N VAL A 734 51.20 21.90 -30.29
CA VAL A 734 50.47 21.63 -31.54
C VAL A 734 51.45 21.32 -32.65
N MET A 735 51.20 20.24 -33.38
CA MET A 735 51.93 19.89 -34.59
C MET A 735 50.99 19.80 -35.79
N GLN A 736 51.55 19.99 -36.99
CA GLN A 736 50.85 19.76 -38.25
C GLN A 736 51.33 18.44 -38.86
N THR A 737 50.40 17.66 -39.40
CA THR A 737 50.65 16.40 -40.11
C THR A 737 49.58 16.17 -41.16
N SER A 738 49.71 15.10 -41.96
CA SER A 738 48.68 14.67 -42.90
C SER A 738 47.97 13.40 -42.43
N GLY A 739 46.76 13.16 -42.92
CA GLY A 739 46.07 11.89 -42.64
C GLY A 739 46.88 10.67 -43.10
N ARG A 740 47.66 10.80 -44.18
CA ARG A 740 48.56 9.76 -44.68
C ARG A 740 49.73 9.48 -43.72
N GLU A 741 50.31 10.51 -43.12
CA GLU A 741 51.37 10.37 -42.12
C GLU A 741 50.84 9.77 -40.81
N LEU A 742 49.60 10.11 -40.43
CA LEU A 742 48.92 9.57 -39.26
C LEU A 742 48.50 8.12 -39.42
N ALA A 743 48.13 7.69 -40.64
CA ALA A 743 47.51 6.39 -40.92
C ALA A 743 48.14 5.20 -40.17
N PRO A 744 49.47 5.00 -40.11
CA PRO A 744 50.06 3.86 -39.40
C PRO A 744 49.74 3.78 -37.90
N ALA A 745 49.34 4.89 -37.28
CA ALA A 745 49.05 5.00 -35.85
C ALA A 745 47.55 5.01 -35.52
N LEU A 746 46.66 4.85 -36.51
CA LEU A 746 45.20 5.00 -36.33
C LEU A 746 44.44 3.69 -36.04
N SER A 747 45.14 2.57 -35.90
CA SER A 747 44.50 1.26 -35.67
C SER A 747 43.69 1.26 -34.37
N GLY A 748 42.38 0.98 -34.46
CA GLY A 748 41.48 0.97 -33.31
C GLY A 748 41.06 2.36 -32.80
N LEU A 749 41.47 3.44 -33.47
CA LEU A 749 41.14 4.81 -33.09
C LEU A 749 40.06 5.41 -33.98
N THR A 750 39.17 6.20 -33.39
CA THR A 750 38.31 7.12 -34.17
C THR A 750 38.99 8.48 -34.30
N VAL A 751 39.15 9.00 -35.51
CA VAL A 751 39.66 10.36 -35.72
C VAL A 751 38.48 11.34 -35.66
N ILE A 752 38.49 12.22 -34.67
CA ILE A 752 37.47 13.26 -34.50
C ILE A 752 38.04 14.57 -35.03
N VAL A 753 37.49 15.07 -36.12
CA VAL A 753 37.88 16.35 -36.72
C VAL A 753 37.02 17.48 -36.16
N ASN A 754 37.66 18.54 -35.64
CA ASN A 754 37.05 19.71 -35.01
C ASN A 754 36.10 19.35 -33.85
N PRO A 755 36.56 18.61 -32.83
CA PRO A 755 35.74 18.21 -31.68
C PRO A 755 35.14 19.43 -30.97
N GLY A 756 33.84 19.38 -30.67
CA GLY A 756 33.12 20.47 -30.00
C GLY A 756 32.84 21.70 -30.86
N GLY A 757 33.29 21.73 -32.11
CA GLY A 757 32.96 22.77 -33.08
C GLY A 757 31.62 22.55 -33.76
N ALA A 758 30.99 23.61 -34.27
CA ALA A 758 29.74 23.53 -35.03
C ALA A 758 29.89 22.86 -36.42
N PHE A 759 31.12 22.54 -36.84
CA PHE A 759 31.45 21.99 -38.16
C PHE A 759 32.63 20.99 -38.06
N GLY A 760 32.29 19.71 -37.88
CA GLY A 760 33.24 18.61 -37.64
C GLY A 760 32.69 17.25 -38.09
N ILE A 761 33.52 16.20 -38.02
CA ILE A 761 33.17 14.84 -38.46
C ILE A 761 33.98 13.79 -37.70
N GLU A 762 33.41 12.60 -37.51
CA GLU A 762 34.13 11.42 -37.01
C GLU A 762 34.48 10.48 -38.17
N LEU A 763 35.74 10.08 -38.27
CA LEU A 763 36.23 9.14 -39.26
C LEU A 763 36.84 7.92 -38.57
N PRO A 764 36.42 6.68 -38.91
CA PRO A 764 37.11 5.48 -38.45
C PRO A 764 38.58 5.50 -38.90
N GLY A 765 39.51 5.23 -38.00
CA GLY A 765 40.94 5.20 -38.31
C GLY A 765 41.28 4.14 -39.36
N GLU A 766 40.53 3.04 -39.36
CA GLU A 766 40.63 1.95 -40.34
C GLU A 766 40.35 2.42 -41.77
N ASP A 767 39.42 3.36 -41.98
CA ASP A 767 39.09 3.88 -43.31
C ASP A 767 40.26 4.71 -43.87
N ILE A 768 40.89 5.52 -43.02
CA ILE A 768 42.07 6.32 -43.38
C ILE A 768 43.28 5.39 -43.62
N MET A 769 43.46 4.36 -42.79
CA MET A 769 44.49 3.33 -42.98
C MET A 769 44.34 2.60 -44.32
N GLN A 770 43.12 2.15 -44.62
CA GLN A 770 42.80 1.45 -45.85
C GLN A 770 43.05 2.35 -47.07
N ALA A 771 42.62 3.61 -47.02
CA ALA A 771 42.84 4.57 -48.10
C ALA A 771 44.33 4.96 -48.26
N ALA A 772 45.11 4.94 -47.19
CA ALA A 772 46.56 5.16 -47.21
C ALA A 772 47.37 3.94 -47.73
N GLY A 773 46.72 2.78 -47.88
CA GLY A 773 47.38 1.53 -48.26
C GLY A 773 48.16 0.86 -47.12
N VAL A 774 47.83 1.17 -45.86
CA VAL A 774 48.43 0.57 -44.67
C VAL A 774 47.69 -0.74 -44.34
N PRO A 775 48.36 -1.90 -44.27
CA PRO A 775 47.70 -3.16 -43.94
C PRO A 775 47.19 -3.17 -42.49
N GLN A 776 45.94 -3.60 -42.29
CA GLN A 776 45.40 -3.88 -40.95
C GLN A 776 46.27 -4.97 -40.28
N GLN A 777 46.86 -4.66 -39.12
CA GLN A 777 47.48 -5.69 -38.30
C GLN A 777 46.37 -6.55 -37.68
N ALA A 778 46.47 -7.87 -37.84
CA ALA A 778 45.48 -8.84 -37.35
C ALA A 778 45.51 -8.98 -35.82
#